data_AF-A9GC70-F1
#
_entry.id   AF-A9GC70-F1
#
_cell.length_a   1.000
_cell.length_b   1.000
_cell.length_c   1.000
_cell.angle_alpha   90.00
_cell.angle_beta   90.00
_cell.angle_gamma   90.00
#
_symmetry.space_group_name_H-M   'P 1'
#
loop_
_entity.id
_entity.type
_entity.pdbx_description
1 polymer ?
#
loop_
_entity_poly.entity_id
_entity_poly.type
_entity_poly.pdbx_seq_one_letter_code
_entity_poly.pdbx_strand_id
1 'polypeptide(L)'
;MPARWVDASGATVVGPRVAGGTLALVGGQRVLVGADGAARPETAACPEPLIELALVPSAAGPRLVGRGVHGVYRFDDPLGAPAVLARSETDLQRIGGGPAVVAVWDAIADSPIFLDVETGQPRTLPGLPALPLRALAFRDARHGAGLFEAAGLAVTADGGASWRPVAPSPGGDGADGDPAALLRVADVRLRDGELIAVMQGRASSSGQREARILVAEARLGPAPAPADDAPEPGGPGAPLLRWIRATGRHPLEAAISSGAAWASAAITASHGVLARVDLATGALHEVAPFGRGDWLNVCGVGRAGRAAWVACALGEGGTDSRHDPFGVLQVKPDRPLGSEPPVLVRSGEAELRVSPSGGALLLAPCDADDEGSVCVRQPSGRWSTVRPGADVRWRGAGALADGRIAILRGLWDSDVAPRDEPAPRGDGREGASPGAHVAVIDPGGREAPLLPLGWLRGGGDDVNVVSPIEEGQDGALSFVVADEAGELTAVVLSPGGEASRARLAGAAHAVVHAGRGIAVGEGKVLASDDAGRTWSLIEVPPEAAAEIARSGDLLAEPGMLAVNEAGLRISTHLRVGWGPPLPAQGAPPRGPALGAAPPLPLRPPPSPALPERALACTTQPGPPLSPAGVPPPRSTQEALALLARDVKPGADGQRRVSSVSDRRWGQLSTVAALEVRSPDGAAARGAGADLQARGASAAPRATWTLRWLDPTELQARVRSWTGPAPEGVGRDAILARFAASGGRILFGVRASGRDVLIQVRPGRGAEVAEVPLELMPEAEVAFSEAPDGPVAWLRGASLVAWSSGEAPRPIASLANLGEPALGQPTSAGVPLLLSFHGLTLGRTVPIPPAATTAQGATAKAPPLLPLDGWEIAPNVRAELTRMPACAARPPGARFLLDRASAFATIDGRRAPASTAVYDVRVSGRDVCVAKIAALMDLERRTDGQPSAGPLAFVRADLAARRAEGGDRGIGQGAGKLGGIGGTEGAAAGRPAGGPADRPARRLACSLPVRP
;
A
#
# COMPACT_ATOMS: atom_id res chain seq x y z
N MET A 1 33.17 21.77 -13.86
CA MET A 1 32.36 22.49 -12.86
C MET A 1 32.81 22.04 -11.47
N PRO A 2 33.08 22.97 -10.53
CA PRO A 2 33.39 22.63 -9.14
C PRO A 2 32.29 21.77 -8.52
N ALA A 3 32.67 20.81 -7.67
CA ALA A 3 31.71 19.95 -7.01
C ALA A 3 31.07 20.63 -5.79
N ARG A 4 29.78 20.40 -5.55
CA ARG A 4 29.10 20.77 -4.30
C ARG A 4 28.04 19.74 -3.93
N TRP A 5 27.78 19.62 -2.64
CA TRP A 5 26.70 18.78 -2.11
C TRP A 5 25.43 19.60 -1.87
N VAL A 6 24.29 19.02 -2.22
CA VAL A 6 22.94 19.59 -2.02
C VAL A 6 22.09 18.52 -1.34
N ASP A 7 21.38 18.90 -0.29
CA ASP A 7 20.40 18.06 0.37
C ASP A 7 19.04 18.25 -0.31
N ALA A 8 18.45 17.16 -0.83
CA ALA A 8 17.13 17.14 -1.45
C ALA A 8 16.14 16.26 -0.67
N SER A 9 16.37 16.06 0.63
CA SER A 9 15.49 15.25 1.49
C SER A 9 14.16 15.91 1.84
N GLY A 10 14.05 17.23 1.67
CA GLY A 10 12.81 17.95 1.90
C GLY A 10 11.82 17.85 0.73
N ALA A 11 10.62 18.40 0.93
CA ALA A 11 9.57 18.34 -0.09
C ALA A 11 9.85 19.26 -1.27
N THR A 12 9.33 18.87 -2.44
CA THR A 12 9.19 19.77 -3.59
C THR A 12 7.72 19.97 -3.91
N VAL A 13 7.15 21.07 -3.41
CA VAL A 13 5.70 21.33 -3.46
C VAL A 13 5.42 22.83 -3.60
N VAL A 14 4.34 23.17 -4.31
CA VAL A 14 3.86 24.55 -4.38
C VAL A 14 3.16 24.87 -3.06
N GLY A 15 3.66 25.88 -2.37
CA GLY A 15 3.12 26.39 -1.12
C GLY A 15 2.09 27.50 -1.33
N PRO A 16 1.79 28.26 -0.26
CA PRO A 16 0.80 29.32 -0.31
C PRO A 16 1.28 30.57 -1.05
N ARG A 17 0.32 31.40 -1.48
CA ARG A 17 0.60 32.74 -1.99
C ARG A 17 0.87 33.71 -0.84
N VAL A 18 1.93 34.49 -0.94
CA VAL A 18 2.33 35.51 0.05
C VAL A 18 2.59 36.84 -0.63
N ALA A 19 2.96 37.87 0.14
CA ALA A 19 3.37 39.14 -0.42
C ALA A 19 4.56 38.94 -1.39
N GLY A 20 4.39 39.40 -2.63
CA GLY A 20 5.43 39.34 -3.66
C GLY A 20 5.48 38.08 -4.53
N GLY A 21 4.64 37.06 -4.29
CA GLY A 21 4.63 35.86 -5.14
C GLY A 21 4.01 34.62 -4.52
N THR A 22 4.33 33.47 -5.10
CA THR A 22 3.93 32.14 -4.61
C THR A 22 5.14 31.46 -3.99
N LEU A 23 5.03 31.00 -2.74
CA LEU A 23 6.06 30.18 -2.13
C LEU A 23 6.05 28.78 -2.73
N ALA A 24 7.23 28.20 -2.84
CA ALA A 24 7.42 26.79 -3.11
C ALA A 24 8.51 26.25 -2.18
N LEU A 25 8.43 24.94 -1.91
CA LEU A 25 9.57 24.18 -1.41
C LEU A 25 10.25 23.51 -2.60
N VAL A 26 11.58 23.53 -2.63
CA VAL A 26 12.42 22.82 -3.60
C VAL A 26 13.47 22.05 -2.80
N GLY A 27 13.29 20.74 -2.65
CA GLY A 27 14.11 19.94 -1.73
C GLY A 27 14.01 20.39 -0.27
N GLY A 28 12.90 21.05 0.10
CA GLY A 28 12.70 21.66 1.42
C GLY A 28 13.27 23.06 1.60
N GLN A 29 13.98 23.60 0.62
CA GLN A 29 14.38 25.01 0.61
C GLN A 29 13.20 25.90 0.20
N ARG A 30 12.97 27.01 0.91
CA ARG A 30 11.94 27.98 0.54
C ARG A 30 12.40 28.80 -0.66
N VAL A 31 11.51 28.92 -1.65
CA VAL A 31 11.70 29.75 -2.83
C VAL A 31 10.45 30.58 -3.05
N LEU A 32 10.61 31.90 -3.18
CA LEU A 32 9.51 32.80 -3.54
C LEU A 32 9.54 33.06 -5.04
N VAL A 33 8.48 32.67 -5.72
CA VAL A 33 8.35 32.82 -7.17
C VAL A 33 7.47 34.03 -7.48
N GLY A 34 8.09 35.05 -8.07
CA GLY A 34 7.43 36.30 -8.47
C GLY A 34 6.42 36.10 -9.61
N ALA A 35 5.59 37.11 -9.86
CA ALA A 35 4.65 37.12 -10.97
C ALA A 35 5.34 37.13 -12.35
N ASP A 36 6.59 37.61 -12.40
CA ASP A 36 7.49 37.56 -13.56
C ASP A 36 8.17 36.20 -13.74
N GLY A 37 7.93 35.25 -12.82
CA GLY A 37 8.56 33.94 -12.79
C GLY A 37 9.95 33.90 -12.16
N ALA A 38 10.48 35.03 -11.69
CA ALA A 38 11.76 35.06 -11.00
C ALA A 38 11.69 34.30 -9.68
N ALA A 39 12.60 33.35 -9.50
CA ALA A 39 12.72 32.56 -8.28
C ALA A 39 13.75 33.19 -7.35
N ARG A 40 13.34 33.52 -6.12
CA ARG A 40 14.21 34.03 -5.07
C ARG A 40 14.35 32.99 -3.96
N PRO A 41 15.55 32.42 -3.73
CA PRO A 41 15.75 31.47 -2.65
C PRO A 41 15.71 32.16 -1.28
N GLU A 42 15.54 31.39 -0.22
CA GLU A 42 15.64 31.88 1.15
C GLU A 42 16.99 32.58 1.43
N THR A 43 16.95 33.63 2.25
CA THR A 43 18.12 34.41 2.67
C THR A 43 18.75 33.86 3.94
N ALA A 44 18.03 33.02 4.68
CA ALA A 44 18.52 32.27 5.82
C ALA A 44 17.96 30.84 5.79
N ALA A 45 18.84 29.86 5.96
CA ALA A 45 18.47 28.45 5.88
C ALA A 45 17.65 27.99 7.08
N CYS A 46 16.73 27.06 6.86
CA CYS A 46 16.10 26.31 7.94
C CYS A 46 17.10 25.33 8.60
N PRO A 47 16.97 25.03 9.92
CA PRO A 47 17.81 24.06 10.59
C PRO A 47 17.73 22.64 10.03
N GLU A 48 16.65 22.32 9.31
CA GLU A 48 16.43 21.07 8.58
C GLU A 48 15.58 21.35 7.32
N PRO A 49 15.63 20.48 6.30
CA PRO A 49 14.79 20.61 5.11
C PRO A 49 13.30 20.58 5.46
N LEU A 50 12.53 21.53 4.91
CA LEU A 50 11.09 21.58 5.13
C LEU A 50 10.37 20.54 4.28
N ILE A 51 9.26 20.02 4.82
CA ILE A 51 8.42 19.03 4.13
C ILE A 51 7.03 19.62 3.84
N GLU A 52 6.62 20.66 4.57
CA GLU A 52 5.29 21.25 4.42
C GLU A 52 5.28 22.73 4.83
N LEU A 53 4.39 23.50 4.21
CA LEU A 53 4.09 24.90 4.54
C LEU A 53 2.58 25.08 4.75
N ALA A 54 2.21 25.90 5.73
CA ALA A 54 0.84 26.30 6.01
C ALA A 54 0.75 27.81 6.27
N LEU A 55 -0.36 28.43 5.86
CA LEU A 55 -0.74 29.75 6.34
C LEU A 55 -1.69 29.61 7.52
N VAL A 56 -1.36 30.32 8.60
CA VAL A 56 -2.14 30.35 9.84
C VAL A 56 -2.76 31.74 9.97
N PRO A 57 -4.10 31.90 9.92
CA PRO A 57 -4.71 33.21 10.09
C PRO A 57 -4.52 33.71 11.52
N SER A 58 -4.07 34.96 11.71
CA SER A 58 -3.97 35.58 13.03
C SER A 58 -4.57 37.00 13.01
N ALA A 59 -4.82 37.56 14.20
CA ALA A 59 -5.31 38.94 14.33
C ALA A 59 -4.34 39.99 13.74
N ALA A 60 -3.04 39.67 13.72
CA ALA A 60 -1.99 40.52 13.15
C ALA A 60 -1.64 40.14 11.69
N GLY A 61 -2.54 39.43 11.01
CA GLY A 61 -2.36 38.94 9.63
C GLY A 61 -1.95 37.47 9.55
N PRO A 62 -1.98 36.85 8.36
CA PRO A 62 -1.58 35.46 8.20
C PRO A 62 -0.10 35.28 8.55
N ARG A 63 0.22 34.15 9.18
CA ARG A 63 1.59 33.71 9.49
C ARG A 63 1.96 32.52 8.64
N LEU A 64 3.16 32.55 8.05
CA LEU A 64 3.72 31.40 7.38
C LEU A 64 4.36 30.49 8.41
N VAL A 65 3.96 29.23 8.40
CA VAL A 65 4.53 28.17 9.23
C VAL A 65 5.00 27.05 8.33
N GLY A 66 6.15 26.46 8.65
CA GLY A 66 6.64 25.25 7.99
C GLY A 66 7.02 24.19 9.00
N ARG A 67 7.07 22.94 8.56
CA ARG A 67 7.65 21.85 9.34
C ARG A 67 8.76 21.16 8.59
N GLY A 68 9.76 20.70 9.32
CA GLY A 68 10.71 19.69 8.87
C GLY A 68 10.29 18.30 9.31
N VAL A 69 11.28 17.41 9.49
CA VAL A 69 11.04 16.08 10.07
C VAL A 69 10.71 16.22 11.56
N HIS A 70 11.40 17.10 12.29
CA HIS A 70 11.22 17.19 13.75
C HIS A 70 10.77 18.56 14.25
N GLY A 71 11.01 19.64 13.50
CA GLY A 71 10.74 21.02 13.95
C GLY A 71 9.53 21.65 13.28
N VAL A 72 8.92 22.58 14.00
CA VAL A 72 7.89 23.51 13.49
C VAL A 72 8.43 24.94 13.59
N TYR A 73 8.35 25.69 12.50
CA TYR A 73 9.01 26.99 12.34
C TYR A 73 8.01 28.04 11.85
N ARG A 74 7.98 29.21 12.48
CA ARG A 74 7.29 30.42 11.99
C ARG A 74 8.26 31.26 11.17
N PHE A 75 7.75 31.92 10.14
CA PHE A 75 8.52 32.82 9.29
C PHE A 75 7.86 34.21 9.25
N ASP A 76 8.53 35.19 9.87
CA ASP A 76 8.07 36.58 9.88
C ASP A 76 8.36 37.27 8.54
N ASP A 77 9.53 36.96 7.95
CA ASP A 77 9.84 37.15 6.54
C ASP A 77 9.78 35.77 5.85
N PRO A 78 8.94 35.57 4.81
CA PRO A 78 8.84 34.32 4.07
C PRO A 78 10.16 33.68 3.66
N LEU A 79 11.18 34.49 3.36
CA LEU A 79 12.51 34.03 2.96
C LEU A 79 13.57 34.22 4.06
N GLY A 80 13.23 34.89 5.15
CA GLY A 80 14.15 35.21 6.25
C GLY A 80 14.35 34.06 7.22
N ALA A 81 14.96 34.37 8.38
CA ALA A 81 15.29 33.38 9.40
C ALA A 81 14.03 32.76 10.05
N PRO A 82 14.03 31.44 10.32
CA PRO A 82 12.95 30.79 11.06
C PRO A 82 12.96 31.18 12.54
N ALA A 83 11.77 31.38 13.10
CA ALA A 83 11.53 31.33 14.53
C ALA A 83 11.03 29.92 14.89
N VAL A 84 11.76 29.20 15.75
CA VAL A 84 11.37 27.85 16.17
C VAL A 84 10.15 27.93 17.09
N LEU A 85 9.06 27.26 16.72
CA LEU A 85 7.87 27.17 17.56
C LEU A 85 7.94 25.95 18.50
N ALA A 86 8.33 24.79 17.98
CA ALA A 86 8.48 23.56 18.76
C ALA A 86 9.36 22.52 18.06
N ARG A 87 9.82 21.51 18.81
CA ARG A 87 10.52 20.33 18.27
C ARG A 87 9.97 19.02 18.84
N SER A 88 9.83 18.02 17.98
CA SER A 88 9.41 16.66 18.31
C SER A 88 10.62 15.74 18.48
N GLU A 89 10.50 14.76 19.37
CA GLU A 89 11.42 13.62 19.44
C GLU A 89 11.10 12.54 18.40
N THR A 90 9.89 12.57 17.84
CA THR A 90 9.41 11.67 16.78
C THR A 90 9.18 12.43 15.49
N ASP A 91 9.00 11.72 14.38
CA ASP A 91 8.74 12.35 13.09
C ASP A 91 7.40 13.08 13.08
N LEU A 92 7.40 14.32 12.59
CA LEU A 92 6.22 15.10 12.31
C LEU A 92 5.61 14.65 10.99
N GLN A 93 4.36 14.20 11.05
CA GLN A 93 3.66 13.71 9.87
C GLN A 93 3.08 14.86 9.06
N ARG A 94 2.54 15.88 9.73
CA ARG A 94 1.86 17.00 9.07
C ARG A 94 1.62 18.21 9.95
N ILE A 95 1.31 19.35 9.33
CA ILE A 95 0.79 20.55 10.00
C ILE A 95 -0.54 21.02 9.40
N GLY A 96 -1.21 21.94 10.08
CA GLY A 96 -2.49 22.52 9.66
C GLY A 96 -2.70 23.87 10.34
N GLY A 97 -3.47 24.77 9.72
CA GLY A 97 -3.64 26.13 10.19
C GLY A 97 -5.04 26.40 10.73
N GLY A 98 -5.14 26.91 11.96
CA GLY A 98 -6.37 27.43 12.58
C GLY A 98 -6.22 28.87 13.05
N PRO A 99 -7.29 29.53 13.55
CA PRO A 99 -7.21 30.91 14.05
C PRO A 99 -6.21 31.06 15.19
N ALA A 100 -5.07 31.72 14.89
CA ALA A 100 -3.91 31.94 15.76
C ALA A 100 -3.22 30.66 16.27
N VAL A 101 -3.50 29.50 15.66
CA VAL A 101 -2.93 28.21 16.09
C VAL A 101 -2.43 27.38 14.91
N VAL A 102 -1.32 26.68 15.10
CA VAL A 102 -0.89 25.59 14.21
C VAL A 102 -1.24 24.25 14.86
N ALA A 103 -1.92 23.39 14.12
CA ALA A 103 -2.13 22.00 14.47
C ALA A 103 -0.94 21.17 13.97
N VAL A 104 -0.37 20.33 14.83
CA VAL A 104 0.83 19.54 14.56
C VAL A 104 0.53 18.08 14.86
N TRP A 105 0.72 17.21 13.88
CA TRP A 105 0.58 15.77 14.04
C TRP A 105 1.95 15.11 14.03
N ASP A 106 2.23 14.33 15.07
CA ASP A 106 3.40 13.46 15.14
C ASP A 106 3.07 12.04 14.65
N ALA A 107 4.09 11.19 14.51
CA ALA A 107 3.95 9.82 14.01
C ALA A 107 3.20 8.87 14.96
N ILE A 108 3.01 9.23 16.23
CA ILE A 108 2.53 8.33 17.28
C ILE A 108 1.11 8.68 17.77
N ALA A 109 0.62 9.88 17.46
CA ALA A 109 -0.63 10.43 17.93
C ALA A 109 -1.69 10.55 16.82
N ASP A 110 -2.89 10.03 17.07
CA ASP A 110 -4.03 10.20 16.15
C ASP A 110 -4.66 11.61 16.19
N SER A 111 -4.23 12.47 17.11
CA SER A 111 -4.83 13.79 17.31
C SER A 111 -3.74 14.84 17.41
N PRO A 112 -3.93 16.02 16.79
CA PRO A 112 -2.90 17.03 16.74
C PRO A 112 -2.67 17.67 18.10
N ILE A 113 -1.47 18.20 18.27
CA ILE A 113 -1.13 19.19 19.29
C ILE A 113 -1.36 20.56 18.66
N PHE A 114 -2.06 21.45 19.36
CA PHE A 114 -2.27 22.82 18.90
C PHE A 114 -1.31 23.76 19.61
N LEU A 115 -0.55 24.52 18.83
CA LEU A 115 0.40 25.51 19.32
C LEU A 115 -0.07 26.90 18.91
N ASP A 116 0.01 27.86 19.83
CA ASP A 116 -0.13 29.27 19.51
C ASP A 116 0.96 29.68 18.53
N VAL A 117 0.54 30.28 17.40
CA VAL A 117 1.46 30.54 16.29
C VAL A 117 2.52 31.60 16.61
N GLU A 118 2.27 32.45 17.61
CA GLU A 118 3.20 33.52 17.97
C GLU A 118 4.21 33.11 19.04
N THR A 119 3.80 32.22 19.94
CA THR A 119 4.58 31.87 21.14
C THR A 119 5.08 30.42 21.16
N GLY A 120 4.53 29.55 20.30
CA GLY A 120 4.79 28.11 20.32
C GLY A 120 4.16 27.38 21.52
N GLN A 121 3.46 28.09 22.40
CA GLN A 121 2.87 27.50 23.61
C GLN A 121 1.59 26.71 23.26
N PRO A 122 1.28 25.63 23.98
CA PRO A 122 0.05 24.88 23.75
C PRO A 122 -1.19 25.74 23.90
N ARG A 123 -2.10 25.68 22.92
CA ARG A 123 -3.32 26.46 22.90
C ARG A 123 -4.47 25.67 22.29
N THR A 124 -5.58 25.54 23.00
CA THR A 124 -6.75 24.82 22.48
C THR A 124 -7.47 25.63 21.39
N LEU A 125 -7.92 24.94 20.33
CA LEU A 125 -8.90 25.49 19.39
C LEU A 125 -10.32 25.17 19.93
N PRO A 126 -11.09 26.17 20.39
CA PRO A 126 -12.40 25.94 21.00
C PRO A 126 -13.40 25.37 19.97
N GLY A 127 -14.37 24.60 20.45
CA GLY A 127 -15.48 24.08 19.64
C GLY A 127 -15.14 22.89 18.74
N LEU A 128 -13.90 22.38 18.78
CA LEU A 128 -13.55 21.16 18.06
C LEU A 128 -14.39 19.96 18.53
N PRO A 129 -14.96 19.17 17.61
CA PRO A 129 -15.57 17.89 17.92
C PRO A 129 -14.59 16.97 18.64
N ALA A 130 -15.08 16.11 19.52
CA ALA A 130 -14.30 15.07 20.20
C ALA A 130 -13.97 13.89 19.26
N LEU A 131 -13.58 14.20 18.03
CA LEU A 131 -13.22 13.28 16.98
C LEU A 131 -11.77 13.53 16.56
N PRO A 132 -11.01 12.48 16.21
CA PRO A 132 -9.68 12.63 15.64
C PRO A 132 -9.71 13.51 14.40
N LEU A 133 -9.04 14.64 14.50
CA LEU A 133 -8.85 15.58 13.41
C LEU A 133 -7.64 15.12 12.60
N ARG A 134 -7.79 14.94 11.29
CA ARG A 134 -6.73 14.53 10.37
C ARG A 134 -6.07 15.70 9.68
N ALA A 135 -6.86 16.67 9.26
CA ALA A 135 -6.43 17.84 8.50
C ALA A 135 -7.20 19.07 8.97
N LEU A 136 -6.55 20.24 8.91
CA LEU A 136 -7.15 21.50 9.30
C LEU A 136 -6.61 22.63 8.43
N ALA A 137 -7.51 23.39 7.82
CA ALA A 137 -7.15 24.62 7.13
C ALA A 137 -8.21 25.70 7.37
N PHE A 138 -7.76 26.92 7.60
CA PHE A 138 -8.61 28.09 7.67
C PHE A 138 -8.19 29.09 6.61
N ARG A 139 -9.17 29.63 5.89
CA ARG A 139 -8.97 30.73 4.94
C ARG A 139 -8.72 32.04 5.67
N ASP A 140 -9.47 32.25 6.74
CA ASP A 140 -9.43 33.46 7.56
C ASP A 140 -9.81 33.08 9.01
N ALA A 141 -9.90 34.06 9.91
CA ALA A 141 -10.18 33.81 11.32
C ALA A 141 -11.57 33.19 11.59
N ARG A 142 -12.46 33.14 10.59
CA ARG A 142 -13.84 32.64 10.71
C ARG A 142 -14.09 31.39 9.87
N HIS A 143 -13.61 31.36 8.64
CA HIS A 143 -13.94 30.32 7.67
C HIS A 143 -12.84 29.26 7.62
N GLY A 144 -13.20 28.02 7.93
CA GLY A 144 -12.29 26.89 7.94
C GLY A 144 -12.94 25.58 7.58
N ALA A 145 -12.10 24.58 7.39
CA ALA A 145 -12.47 23.20 7.11
C ALA A 145 -11.56 22.24 7.87
N GLY A 146 -12.14 21.14 8.32
CA GLY A 146 -11.48 20.10 9.10
C GLY A 146 -11.91 18.74 8.59
N LEU A 147 -10.96 17.82 8.47
CA LEU A 147 -11.23 16.43 8.10
C LEU A 147 -11.19 15.58 9.37
N PHE A 148 -12.31 14.95 9.71
CA PHE A 148 -12.43 14.10 10.91
C PHE A 148 -12.52 12.64 10.51
N GLU A 149 -11.73 11.76 11.12
CA GLU A 149 -11.66 10.33 10.76
C GLU A 149 -13.05 9.65 10.68
N ALA A 150 -13.92 9.89 11.66
CA ALA A 150 -15.21 9.19 11.73
C ALA A 150 -16.35 9.84 10.92
N ALA A 151 -16.31 11.16 10.76
CA ALA A 151 -17.42 11.98 10.23
C ALA A 151 -17.12 12.61 8.87
N GLY A 152 -15.86 12.51 8.41
CA GLY A 152 -15.41 13.08 7.15
C GLY A 152 -15.18 14.59 7.22
N LEU A 153 -15.40 15.25 6.08
CA LEU A 153 -15.15 16.68 5.93
C LEU A 153 -16.23 17.51 6.62
N ALA A 154 -15.81 18.50 7.42
CA ALA A 154 -16.68 19.50 8.01
C ALA A 154 -16.12 20.91 7.83
N VAL A 155 -17.01 21.90 7.89
CA VAL A 155 -16.68 23.32 7.74
C VAL A 155 -17.14 24.13 8.94
N THR A 156 -16.45 25.23 9.19
CA THR A 156 -16.81 26.24 10.20
C THR A 156 -16.84 27.62 9.55
N ALA A 157 -17.78 28.45 9.98
CA ALA A 157 -17.91 29.85 9.56
C ALA A 157 -17.76 30.85 10.72
N ASP A 158 -17.42 30.35 11.91
CA ASP A 158 -17.36 31.10 13.17
C ASP A 158 -16.04 30.85 13.94
N GLY A 159 -14.98 30.46 13.24
CA GLY A 159 -13.65 30.31 13.82
C GLY A 159 -13.45 29.00 14.58
N GLY A 160 -14.26 27.98 14.27
CA GLY A 160 -14.22 26.67 14.92
C GLY A 160 -15.19 26.51 16.09
N ALA A 161 -15.96 27.55 16.45
CA ALA A 161 -16.92 27.47 17.54
C ALA A 161 -18.06 26.47 17.23
N SER A 162 -18.45 26.36 15.96
CA SER A 162 -19.34 25.30 15.46
C SER A 162 -18.82 24.70 14.15
N TRP A 163 -19.15 23.42 13.94
CA TRP A 163 -18.75 22.65 12.77
C TRP A 163 -19.97 22.02 12.12
N ARG A 164 -20.07 22.13 10.79
CA ARG A 164 -21.15 21.56 9.98
C ARG A 164 -20.55 20.52 9.01
N PRO A 165 -21.08 19.29 8.98
CA PRO A 165 -20.62 18.30 8.02
C PRO A 165 -20.89 18.76 6.59
N VAL A 166 -19.97 18.47 5.68
CA VAL A 166 -20.14 18.76 4.26
C VAL A 166 -21.10 17.74 3.65
N ALA A 167 -22.16 18.22 3.00
CA ALA A 167 -23.13 17.38 2.32
C ALA A 167 -22.69 17.10 0.88
N PRO A 168 -23.03 15.92 0.33
CA PRO A 168 -22.83 15.65 -1.10
C PRO A 168 -23.66 16.63 -1.93
N SER A 169 -23.16 17.00 -3.11
CA SER A 169 -23.83 17.98 -3.97
C SER A 169 -25.14 17.37 -4.53
N PRO A 170 -26.32 17.98 -4.28
CA PRO A 170 -27.61 17.31 -4.47
C PRO A 170 -28.18 17.32 -5.90
N GLY A 171 -27.39 17.46 -6.96
CA GLY A 171 -28.04 17.64 -8.28
C GLY A 171 -27.15 17.78 -9.50
N GLY A 172 -26.16 16.90 -9.68
CA GLY A 172 -25.69 16.62 -11.04
C GLY A 172 -26.49 15.45 -11.59
N ASP A 173 -27.27 15.62 -12.65
CA ASP A 173 -27.91 14.51 -13.38
C ASP A 173 -26.88 13.57 -14.07
N GLY A 174 -25.58 13.84 -13.91
CA GLY A 174 -24.47 12.97 -14.28
C GLY A 174 -23.87 12.24 -13.08
N ALA A 175 -22.99 11.27 -13.36
CA ALA A 175 -22.26 10.47 -12.37
C ALA A 175 -21.39 11.27 -11.36
N ASP A 176 -21.38 12.61 -11.43
CA ASP A 176 -20.57 13.53 -10.62
C ASP A 176 -21.14 13.80 -9.21
N GLY A 177 -22.35 13.33 -8.91
CA GLY A 177 -22.96 13.43 -7.58
C GLY A 177 -22.55 12.32 -6.60
N ASP A 178 -21.44 11.62 -6.83
CA ASP A 178 -21.05 10.44 -6.04
C ASP A 178 -20.86 10.79 -4.56
N PRO A 179 -21.74 10.33 -3.64
CA PRO A 179 -21.56 10.54 -2.20
C PRO A 179 -20.28 9.89 -1.67
N ALA A 180 -19.71 8.90 -2.39
CA ALA A 180 -18.43 8.33 -2.06
C ALA A 180 -17.26 9.31 -2.29
N ALA A 181 -17.45 10.42 -3.00
CA ALA A 181 -16.44 11.47 -3.11
C ALA A 181 -16.03 12.00 -1.72
N LEU A 182 -17.00 12.28 -0.84
CA LEU A 182 -16.70 12.78 0.52
C LEU A 182 -15.93 11.76 1.38
N LEU A 183 -16.10 10.47 1.09
CA LEU A 183 -15.38 9.38 1.75
C LEU A 183 -13.94 9.24 1.25
N ARG A 184 -13.61 9.90 0.14
CA ARG A 184 -12.27 9.88 -0.47
C ARG A 184 -11.47 11.13 -0.11
N VAL A 185 -11.96 12.06 0.70
CA VAL A 185 -11.14 13.23 1.06
C VAL A 185 -9.95 12.76 1.92
N ALA A 186 -8.74 12.91 1.40
CA ALA A 186 -7.49 12.60 2.09
C ALA A 186 -6.93 13.79 2.88
N ASP A 187 -7.19 15.01 2.39
CA ASP A 187 -6.58 16.21 2.96
C ASP A 187 -7.41 17.47 2.72
N VAL A 188 -7.11 18.53 3.49
CA VAL A 188 -7.70 19.86 3.37
C VAL A 188 -6.59 20.91 3.45
N ARG A 189 -6.50 21.78 2.44
CA ARG A 189 -5.45 22.81 2.36
C ARG A 189 -5.97 24.14 1.86
N LEU A 190 -5.20 25.19 2.10
CA LEU A 190 -5.44 26.52 1.55
C LEU A 190 -4.62 26.70 0.27
N ARG A 191 -5.27 26.99 -0.85
CA ARG A 191 -4.62 27.27 -2.13
C ARG A 191 -5.27 28.49 -2.77
N ASP A 192 -4.45 29.48 -3.15
CA ASP A 192 -4.93 30.72 -3.78
C ASP A 192 -6.05 31.43 -3.00
N GLY A 193 -6.01 31.33 -1.65
CA GLY A 193 -7.02 31.92 -0.77
C GLY A 193 -8.33 31.11 -0.68
N GLU A 194 -8.39 29.94 -1.28
CA GLU A 194 -9.54 29.04 -1.26
C GLU A 194 -9.24 27.77 -0.48
N LEU A 195 -10.26 27.25 0.23
CA LEU A 195 -10.17 25.96 0.90
C LEU A 195 -10.40 24.86 -0.13
N ILE A 196 -9.46 23.92 -0.20
CA ILE A 196 -9.46 22.82 -1.17
C ILE A 196 -9.46 21.50 -0.41
N ALA A 197 -10.37 20.61 -0.78
CA ALA A 197 -10.36 19.20 -0.41
C ALA A 197 -9.53 18.42 -1.43
N VAL A 198 -8.60 17.60 -0.96
CA VAL A 198 -7.79 16.71 -1.79
C VAL A 198 -8.38 15.31 -1.72
N MET A 199 -8.64 14.72 -2.88
CA MET A 199 -9.31 13.43 -3.03
C MET A 199 -8.29 12.29 -3.16
N GLN A 200 -8.61 11.14 -2.59
CA GLN A 200 -7.82 9.90 -2.60
C GLN A 200 -8.28 9.01 -3.76
N GLY A 201 -7.32 8.43 -4.48
CA GLY A 201 -7.54 7.36 -5.44
C GLY A 201 -7.14 7.69 -6.88
N ARG A 202 -6.82 6.64 -7.64
CA ARG A 202 -6.43 6.68 -9.06
C ARG A 202 -7.59 6.89 -10.04
N ALA A 203 -8.83 6.85 -9.57
CA ALA A 203 -10.01 6.68 -10.42
C ALA A 203 -10.74 7.98 -10.83
N SER A 204 -10.31 9.16 -10.37
CA SER A 204 -10.82 10.40 -10.96
C SER A 204 -10.12 10.59 -12.30
N SER A 205 -10.87 10.71 -13.39
CA SER A 205 -10.35 11.16 -14.67
C SER A 205 -9.50 12.42 -14.47
N SER A 206 -8.24 12.30 -14.89
CA SER A 206 -7.09 13.23 -15.03
C SER A 206 -7.14 14.72 -14.64
N GLY A 207 -7.93 15.14 -13.64
CA GLY A 207 -7.93 16.54 -13.21
C GLY A 207 -8.70 16.85 -11.92
N GLN A 208 -9.67 16.04 -11.52
CA GLN A 208 -10.47 16.31 -10.31
C GLN A 208 -9.92 15.63 -9.05
N ARG A 209 -8.61 15.77 -8.78
CA ARG A 209 -8.03 15.41 -7.48
C ARG A 209 -8.32 16.43 -6.39
N GLU A 210 -8.85 17.58 -6.77
CA GLU A 210 -9.14 18.69 -5.88
C GLU A 210 -10.59 19.14 -6.05
N ALA A 211 -11.24 19.52 -4.96
CA ALA A 211 -12.57 20.12 -4.97
C ALA A 211 -12.56 21.36 -4.09
N ARG A 212 -13.20 22.44 -4.54
CA ARG A 212 -13.34 23.65 -3.73
C ARG A 212 -14.30 23.38 -2.57
N ILE A 213 -13.96 23.83 -1.37
CA ILE A 213 -14.82 23.72 -0.20
C ILE A 213 -15.63 25.01 -0.07
N LEU A 214 -16.94 24.90 -0.30
CA LEU A 214 -17.89 26.00 -0.19
C LEU A 214 -18.42 26.06 1.25
N VAL A 215 -17.76 26.88 2.09
CA VAL A 215 -17.99 26.93 3.54
C VAL A 215 -19.40 27.37 3.93
N ALA A 216 -19.97 28.34 3.20
CA ALA A 216 -21.29 28.88 3.51
C ALA A 216 -22.38 27.82 3.30
N GLU A 217 -22.25 27.05 2.22
CA GLU A 217 -23.15 25.98 1.80
C GLU A 217 -22.87 24.64 2.48
N ALA A 218 -21.69 24.47 3.08
CA ALA A 218 -21.16 23.19 3.55
C ALA A 218 -21.21 22.12 2.44
N ARG A 219 -20.61 22.44 1.28
CA ARG A 219 -20.59 21.56 0.09
C ARG A 219 -19.23 21.55 -0.58
N LEU A 220 -18.97 20.49 -1.35
CA LEU A 220 -17.92 20.49 -2.36
C LEU A 220 -18.44 21.17 -3.63
N GLY A 221 -17.74 22.21 -4.06
CA GLY A 221 -17.88 22.81 -5.38
C GLY A 221 -16.97 22.14 -6.40
N PRO A 222 -17.12 22.46 -7.69
CA PRO A 222 -16.19 21.99 -8.71
C PRO A 222 -14.75 22.37 -8.34
N ALA A 223 -13.80 21.54 -8.78
CA ALA A 223 -12.39 21.90 -8.75
C ALA A 223 -12.25 23.33 -9.33
N PRO A 224 -11.47 24.23 -8.72
CA PRO A 224 -11.09 25.44 -9.43
C PRO A 224 -10.48 24.99 -10.75
N ALA A 225 -10.95 25.54 -11.88
CA ALA A 225 -10.28 25.32 -13.15
C ALA A 225 -8.79 25.57 -12.91
N PRO A 226 -7.89 24.63 -13.27
CA PRO A 226 -6.47 24.87 -13.08
C PRO A 226 -6.20 26.23 -13.72
N ALA A 227 -5.58 27.15 -12.98
CA ALA A 227 -5.31 28.50 -13.47
C ALA A 227 -4.52 28.50 -14.81
N ASP A 228 -3.98 27.33 -15.18
CA ASP A 228 -3.25 27.04 -16.41
C ASP A 228 -4.15 26.76 -17.65
N ASP A 229 -5.48 26.57 -17.51
CA ASP A 229 -6.41 26.34 -18.65
C ASP A 229 -6.98 27.63 -19.27
N ALA A 230 -6.68 28.79 -18.69
CA ALA A 230 -6.69 30.02 -19.45
C ALA A 230 -5.29 30.15 -20.09
N PRO A 231 -5.11 29.78 -21.37
CA PRO A 231 -3.92 30.22 -22.07
C PRO A 231 -4.01 31.74 -22.11
N GLU A 232 -3.17 32.43 -21.34
CA GLU A 232 -2.59 33.61 -21.95
C GLU A 232 -1.50 33.09 -22.88
N PRO A 233 -1.75 32.98 -24.21
CA PRO A 233 -0.66 32.76 -25.14
C PRO A 233 0.31 33.94 -25.00
N GLY A 234 1.43 33.69 -24.30
CA GLY A 234 2.45 34.69 -23.97
C GLY A 234 2.53 35.12 -22.50
N GLY A 235 1.66 34.62 -21.60
CA GLY A 235 1.77 34.88 -20.16
C GLY A 235 2.90 34.04 -19.55
N PRO A 236 3.96 34.63 -18.97
CA PRO A 236 5.07 33.91 -18.36
C PRO A 236 4.64 33.28 -17.04
N GLY A 237 3.87 32.18 -17.08
CA GLY A 237 3.75 31.31 -15.92
C GLY A 237 5.16 30.90 -15.47
N ALA A 238 5.44 30.96 -14.18
CA ALA A 238 6.77 30.66 -13.66
C ALA A 238 7.16 29.20 -13.98
N PRO A 239 8.25 28.93 -14.74
CA PRO A 239 8.63 27.57 -15.14
C PRO A 239 8.77 26.61 -13.95
N LEU A 240 9.28 27.11 -12.81
CA LEU A 240 9.41 26.36 -11.57
C LEU A 240 8.06 25.85 -11.05
N LEU A 241 7.03 26.70 -10.96
CA LEU A 241 5.72 26.28 -10.44
C LEU A 241 5.07 25.24 -11.35
N ARG A 242 5.20 25.39 -12.68
CA ARG A 242 4.70 24.39 -13.64
C ARG A 242 5.38 23.04 -13.44
N TRP A 243 6.70 23.03 -13.31
CA TRP A 243 7.47 21.82 -13.05
C TRP A 243 7.05 21.13 -11.74
N ILE A 244 6.94 21.88 -10.65
CA ILE A 244 6.57 21.33 -9.34
C ILE A 244 5.14 20.77 -9.36
N ARG A 245 4.19 21.45 -10.00
CA ARG A 245 2.80 20.94 -10.13
C ARG A 245 2.74 19.67 -10.96
N ALA A 246 3.49 19.61 -12.05
CA ALA A 246 3.50 18.45 -12.94
C ALA A 246 4.21 17.25 -12.33
N THR A 247 5.31 17.48 -11.62
CA THR A 247 6.24 16.40 -11.23
C THR A 247 6.33 16.14 -9.73
N GLY A 248 6.13 17.16 -8.89
CA GLY A 248 6.45 17.10 -7.47
C GLY A 248 7.94 16.86 -7.15
N ARG A 249 8.85 17.05 -8.13
CA ARG A 249 10.27 16.69 -8.00
C ARG A 249 11.19 17.90 -7.95
N HIS A 250 12.30 17.78 -7.23
CA HIS A 250 13.35 18.80 -7.26
C HIS A 250 14.01 18.83 -8.66
N PRO A 251 14.07 19.99 -9.34
CA PRO A 251 14.64 20.08 -10.70
C PRO A 251 16.08 19.54 -10.83
N LEU A 252 16.97 19.94 -9.93
CA LEU A 252 18.35 19.47 -9.88
C LEU A 252 18.47 17.98 -9.58
N GLU A 253 17.65 17.44 -8.68
CA GLU A 253 17.58 16.00 -8.41
C GLU A 253 17.19 15.23 -9.67
N ALA A 254 16.17 15.69 -10.40
CA ALA A 254 15.74 15.09 -11.67
C ALA A 254 16.83 15.19 -12.75
N ALA A 255 17.51 16.32 -12.84
CA ALA A 255 18.65 16.52 -13.75
C ALA A 255 19.82 15.57 -13.44
N ILE A 256 20.08 15.24 -12.18
CA ILE A 256 21.18 14.34 -11.78
C ILE A 256 20.76 12.87 -11.87
N SER A 257 19.50 12.57 -11.54
CA SER A 257 19.01 11.18 -11.51
C SER A 257 18.81 10.61 -12.90
N SER A 258 18.36 11.44 -13.85
CA SER A 258 18.10 10.98 -15.22
C SER A 258 18.42 12.01 -16.30
N GLY A 259 18.96 13.19 -16.00
CA GLY A 259 19.16 14.23 -17.02
C GLY A 259 20.35 14.01 -17.96
N ALA A 260 20.36 14.77 -19.06
CA ALA A 260 21.47 14.89 -20.02
C ALA A 260 22.13 16.27 -19.89
N ALA A 261 23.40 16.31 -19.48
CA ALA A 261 24.11 17.56 -19.23
C ALA A 261 24.63 18.20 -20.54
N TRP A 262 24.64 19.53 -20.58
CA TRP A 262 25.23 20.33 -21.65
C TRP A 262 25.80 21.62 -21.09
N ALA A 263 27.13 21.77 -21.12
CA ALA A 263 27.83 22.91 -20.52
C ALA A 263 27.42 23.10 -19.04
N SER A 264 26.75 24.21 -18.70
CA SER A 264 26.28 24.51 -17.34
C SER A 264 24.82 24.12 -17.08
N ALA A 265 24.13 23.52 -18.04
CA ALA A 265 22.72 23.15 -17.93
C ALA A 265 22.52 21.63 -18.12
N ALA A 266 21.32 21.14 -17.84
CA ALA A 266 20.89 19.80 -18.17
C ALA A 266 19.45 19.78 -18.69
N ILE A 267 19.16 18.86 -19.60
CA ILE A 267 17.80 18.54 -20.04
C ILE A 267 17.30 17.38 -19.19
N THR A 268 16.11 17.51 -18.62
CA THR A 268 15.42 16.43 -17.90
C THR A 268 13.96 16.36 -18.32
N ALA A 269 13.33 15.22 -18.09
CA ALA A 269 11.93 14.97 -18.44
C ALA A 269 11.24 14.15 -17.35
N SER A 270 9.99 14.47 -17.04
CA SER A 270 9.20 13.75 -16.05
C SER A 270 7.73 14.10 -16.22
N HIS A 271 6.81 13.15 -16.01
CA HIS A 271 5.36 13.39 -15.97
C HIS A 271 4.80 14.23 -17.15
N GLY A 272 5.31 14.00 -18.36
CA GLY A 272 4.87 14.72 -19.57
C GLY A 272 5.44 16.13 -19.77
N VAL A 273 6.39 16.57 -18.94
CA VAL A 273 7.10 17.86 -19.09
C VAL A 273 8.60 17.68 -19.31
N LEU A 274 9.17 18.50 -20.18
CA LEU A 274 10.60 18.69 -20.40
C LEU A 274 11.06 19.96 -19.68
N ALA A 275 12.25 19.94 -19.11
CA ALA A 275 12.84 21.10 -18.48
C ALA A 275 14.33 21.25 -18.78
N ARG A 276 14.76 22.51 -18.88
CA ARG A 276 16.17 22.91 -18.94
C ARG A 276 16.58 23.48 -17.59
N VAL A 277 17.43 22.76 -16.87
CA VAL A 277 17.87 23.08 -15.51
C VAL A 277 19.27 23.66 -15.56
N ASP A 278 19.50 24.82 -14.96
CA ASP A 278 20.84 25.34 -14.70
C ASP A 278 21.48 24.52 -13.57
N LEU A 279 22.62 23.90 -13.82
CA LEU A 279 23.30 23.05 -12.83
C LEU A 279 23.99 23.85 -11.74
N ALA A 280 24.29 25.14 -11.96
CA ALA A 280 24.93 25.99 -10.96
C ALA A 280 23.96 26.45 -9.85
N THR A 281 22.70 26.71 -10.22
CA THR A 281 21.68 27.31 -9.34
C THR A 281 20.48 26.40 -9.10
N GLY A 282 20.27 25.38 -9.94
CA GLY A 282 19.05 24.57 -9.96
C GLY A 282 17.84 25.28 -10.61
N ALA A 283 18.02 26.49 -11.13
CA ALA A 283 16.94 27.27 -11.74
C ALA A 283 16.45 26.64 -13.05
N LEU A 284 15.16 26.79 -13.34
CA LEU A 284 14.57 26.36 -14.61
C LEU A 284 14.57 27.51 -15.62
N HIS A 285 15.30 27.34 -16.71
CA HIS A 285 15.29 28.30 -17.81
C HIS A 285 14.08 28.13 -18.73
N GLU A 286 13.67 26.89 -18.93
CA GLU A 286 12.64 26.54 -19.91
C GLU A 286 11.91 25.28 -19.43
N VAL A 287 10.58 25.27 -19.58
CA VAL A 287 9.74 24.10 -19.31
C VAL A 287 8.70 24.01 -20.41
N ALA A 288 8.64 22.86 -21.09
CA ALA A 288 7.72 22.62 -22.18
C ALA A 288 6.94 21.31 -21.95
N PRO A 289 5.60 21.32 -22.00
CA PRO A 289 4.81 20.09 -21.99
C PRO A 289 4.98 19.35 -23.33
N PHE A 290 5.06 18.03 -23.28
CA PHE A 290 5.00 17.15 -24.45
C PHE A 290 3.96 16.03 -24.32
N GLY A 291 3.40 15.83 -23.13
CA GLY A 291 2.32 14.88 -22.85
C GLY A 291 1.45 15.34 -21.68
N ARG A 292 0.22 14.84 -21.60
CA ARG A 292 -0.70 15.03 -20.47
C ARG A 292 -1.33 13.70 -20.08
N GLY A 293 -1.36 13.38 -18.78
CA GLY A 293 -1.97 12.16 -18.28
C GLY A 293 -1.58 11.87 -16.84
N ASP A 294 -2.48 11.23 -16.10
CA ASP A 294 -2.31 10.93 -14.68
C ASP A 294 -1.38 9.74 -14.39
N TRP A 295 -1.10 8.95 -15.42
CA TRP A 295 -0.25 7.76 -15.39
C TRP A 295 1.16 8.02 -15.92
N LEU A 296 1.47 9.26 -16.32
CA LEU A 296 2.80 9.62 -16.82
C LEU A 296 3.81 9.52 -15.67
N ASN A 297 4.81 8.65 -15.83
CA ASN A 297 5.86 8.43 -14.84
C ASN A 297 7.13 9.24 -15.13
N VAL A 298 8.21 8.94 -14.40
CA VAL A 298 9.55 9.46 -14.68
C VAL A 298 10.04 8.94 -16.03
N CYS A 299 10.69 9.80 -16.81
CA CYS A 299 11.24 9.45 -18.10
C CYS A 299 12.69 8.97 -17.99
N GLY A 300 13.09 8.08 -18.90
CA GLY A 300 14.50 7.84 -19.20
C GLY A 300 15.03 9.01 -20.02
N VAL A 301 16.06 9.70 -19.54
CA VAL A 301 16.76 10.74 -20.31
C VAL A 301 18.25 10.43 -20.32
N GLY A 302 18.91 10.73 -21.43
CA GLY A 302 20.34 10.47 -21.57
C GLY A 302 20.95 11.17 -22.76
N ARG A 303 22.25 11.46 -22.69
CA ARG A 303 23.01 12.07 -23.78
C ARG A 303 23.55 11.00 -24.71
N ALA A 304 23.27 11.12 -26.00
CA ALA A 304 23.95 10.33 -27.02
C ALA A 304 24.53 11.27 -28.09
N GLY A 305 25.85 11.39 -28.12
CA GLY A 305 26.57 12.29 -29.01
C GLY A 305 26.16 13.75 -28.79
N ARG A 306 25.49 14.35 -29.78
CA ARG A 306 25.09 15.77 -29.80
C ARG A 306 23.66 16.08 -29.34
N ALA A 307 22.90 15.06 -28.94
CA ALA A 307 21.49 15.21 -28.58
C ALA A 307 21.21 14.58 -27.21
N ALA A 308 20.16 15.10 -26.57
CA ALA A 308 19.51 14.40 -25.47
C ALA A 308 18.39 13.52 -26.04
N TRP A 309 18.30 12.30 -25.56
CA TRP A 309 17.25 11.35 -25.89
C TRP A 309 16.34 11.20 -24.68
N VAL A 310 15.04 11.21 -24.92
CA VAL A 310 14.01 11.18 -23.89
C VAL A 310 13.05 10.06 -24.23
N ALA A 311 12.84 9.12 -23.33
CA ALA A 311 11.88 8.03 -23.48
C ALA A 311 10.84 8.09 -22.36
N CYS A 312 9.57 8.24 -22.73
CA CYS A 312 8.48 8.49 -21.80
C CYS A 312 7.16 7.90 -22.28
N ALA A 313 6.29 7.59 -21.33
CA ALA A 313 4.86 7.55 -21.54
C ALA A 313 4.34 8.84 -22.22
N LEU A 314 3.39 8.70 -23.16
CA LEU A 314 2.73 9.79 -23.88
C LEU A 314 1.27 9.92 -23.43
N GLY A 315 0.70 11.11 -23.54
CA GLY A 315 -0.72 11.33 -23.20
C GLY A 315 -1.70 10.70 -24.19
N GLU A 316 -2.94 10.46 -23.75
CA GLU A 316 -4.02 9.87 -24.56
C GLU A 316 -4.38 10.69 -25.81
N GLY A 317 -4.13 12.01 -25.79
CA GLY A 317 -4.45 12.90 -26.92
C GLY A 317 -3.51 12.77 -28.13
N GLY A 318 -2.52 11.88 -28.10
CA GLY A 318 -1.45 11.83 -29.11
C GLY A 318 -1.57 10.75 -30.19
N THR A 319 -2.28 9.64 -29.97
CA THR A 319 -2.26 8.51 -30.92
C THR A 319 -3.54 7.67 -30.88
N ASP A 320 -4.29 7.67 -31.99
CA ASP A 320 -5.64 7.10 -32.13
C ASP A 320 -5.78 5.56 -32.04
N SER A 321 -4.80 4.78 -31.54
CA SER A 321 -4.95 3.31 -31.54
C SER A 321 -4.07 2.48 -30.60
N ARG A 322 -3.22 3.08 -29.75
CA ARG A 322 -2.27 2.32 -28.94
C ARG A 322 -2.66 2.31 -27.46
N HIS A 323 -2.70 1.13 -26.87
CA HIS A 323 -2.80 0.95 -25.43
C HIS A 323 -1.47 1.34 -24.80
N ASP A 324 -1.47 2.30 -23.86
CA ASP A 324 -0.26 2.77 -23.16
C ASP A 324 0.84 3.29 -24.11
N PRO A 325 0.61 4.42 -24.81
CA PRO A 325 1.56 4.94 -25.79
C PRO A 325 2.86 5.40 -25.11
N PHE A 326 4.01 4.94 -25.62
CA PHE A 326 5.34 5.29 -25.14
C PHE A 326 6.18 5.85 -26.30
N GLY A 327 6.80 7.01 -26.11
CA GLY A 327 7.50 7.75 -27.16
C GLY A 327 8.97 7.99 -26.84
N VAL A 328 9.79 8.03 -27.90
CA VAL A 328 11.17 8.51 -27.83
C VAL A 328 11.30 9.84 -28.57
N LEU A 329 11.75 10.86 -27.87
CA LEU A 329 12.00 12.20 -28.39
C LEU A 329 13.51 12.46 -28.51
N GLN A 330 13.88 13.17 -29.57
CA GLN A 330 15.21 13.74 -29.71
C GLN A 330 15.13 15.22 -29.34
N VAL A 331 15.94 15.65 -28.37
CA VAL A 331 16.01 17.05 -27.94
C VAL A 331 17.38 17.62 -28.24
N LYS A 332 17.40 18.68 -29.04
CA LYS A 332 18.62 19.41 -29.37
C LYS A 332 18.85 20.53 -28.37
N PRO A 333 20.02 20.59 -27.70
CA PRO A 333 20.25 21.52 -26.61
C PRO A 333 20.22 22.99 -27.04
N ASP A 334 20.44 23.29 -28.31
CA ASP A 334 20.45 24.63 -28.92
C ASP A 334 19.08 25.08 -29.46
N ARG A 335 18.03 24.25 -29.33
CA ARG A 335 16.66 24.57 -29.76
C ARG A 335 15.71 24.74 -28.57
N PRO A 336 14.59 25.46 -28.75
CA PRO A 336 13.49 25.46 -27.78
C PRO A 336 12.99 24.03 -27.50
N LEU A 337 12.59 23.77 -26.26
CA LEU A 337 12.05 22.48 -25.83
C LEU A 337 10.67 22.22 -26.44
N GLY A 338 10.38 20.96 -26.77
CA GLY A 338 9.04 20.50 -27.17
C GLY A 338 8.63 20.77 -28.62
N SER A 339 9.54 21.21 -29.50
CA SER A 339 9.21 21.53 -30.89
C SER A 339 9.18 20.33 -31.85
N GLU A 340 9.78 19.19 -31.48
CA GLU A 340 9.95 18.04 -32.37
C GLU A 340 9.01 16.88 -31.94
N PRO A 341 8.31 16.21 -32.88
CA PRO A 341 7.48 15.05 -32.56
C PRO A 341 8.34 13.86 -32.11
N PRO A 342 7.76 12.85 -31.40
CA PRO A 342 8.49 11.62 -31.11
C PRO A 342 9.02 10.96 -32.38
N VAL A 343 10.28 10.56 -32.38
CA VAL A 343 10.91 9.85 -33.52
C VAL A 343 10.58 8.36 -33.54
N LEU A 344 10.11 7.84 -32.41
CA LEU A 344 9.57 6.51 -32.23
C LEU A 344 8.38 6.61 -31.29
N VAL A 345 7.30 5.91 -31.62
CA VAL A 345 6.20 5.62 -30.69
C VAL A 345 6.07 4.11 -30.65
N ARG A 346 5.74 3.54 -29.49
CA ARG A 346 5.44 2.12 -29.25
C ARG A 346 4.36 1.99 -28.17
N SER A 347 3.95 0.76 -27.86
CA SER A 347 3.09 0.48 -26.70
C SER A 347 3.92 -0.08 -25.54
N GLY A 348 3.61 0.35 -24.32
CA GLY A 348 4.29 -0.08 -23.10
C GLY A 348 5.58 0.67 -22.81
N GLU A 349 5.92 0.76 -21.53
CA GLU A 349 7.16 1.37 -21.06
C GLU A 349 8.42 0.59 -21.48
N ALA A 350 9.54 1.29 -21.67
CA ALA A 350 10.84 0.68 -21.95
C ALA A 350 11.99 1.48 -21.34
N GLU A 351 13.01 0.79 -20.83
CA GLU A 351 14.23 1.42 -20.33
C GLU A 351 15.07 1.93 -21.51
N LEU A 352 15.41 3.23 -21.49
CA LEU A 352 16.32 3.85 -22.44
C LEU A 352 17.77 3.71 -21.95
N ARG A 353 18.64 3.21 -22.83
CA ARG A 353 20.10 3.23 -22.63
C ARG A 353 20.75 4.02 -23.74
N VAL A 354 21.70 4.87 -23.36
CA VAL A 354 22.48 5.72 -24.27
C VAL A 354 23.96 5.55 -24.00
N SER A 355 24.77 5.92 -24.99
CA SER A 355 26.22 5.99 -24.83
C SER A 355 26.77 7.36 -25.26
N PRO A 356 27.83 7.88 -24.60
CA PRO A 356 28.50 9.11 -24.97
C PRO A 356 28.96 9.16 -26.43
N SER A 357 29.29 8.01 -27.02
CA SER A 357 29.67 7.87 -28.42
C SER A 357 28.54 8.20 -29.42
N GLY A 358 27.27 8.10 -29.01
CA GLY A 358 26.11 8.38 -29.85
C GLY A 358 25.10 7.25 -30.02
N GLY A 359 25.32 6.09 -29.39
CA GLY A 359 24.38 4.98 -29.39
C GLY A 359 23.14 5.24 -28.53
N ALA A 360 21.99 4.71 -28.96
CA ALA A 360 20.76 4.69 -28.17
C ALA A 360 19.99 3.39 -28.42
N LEU A 361 19.47 2.79 -27.36
CA LEU A 361 18.60 1.61 -27.43
C LEU A 361 17.49 1.66 -26.39
N LEU A 362 16.40 0.94 -26.64
CA LEU A 362 15.37 0.59 -25.66
C LEU A 362 15.48 -0.91 -25.34
N LEU A 363 15.35 -1.27 -24.05
CA LEU A 363 15.23 -2.67 -23.61
C LEU A 363 13.82 -3.25 -23.86
N ALA A 364 13.31 -3.05 -25.07
CA ALA A 364 12.05 -3.55 -25.57
C ALA A 364 12.06 -3.47 -27.12
N PRO A 365 11.25 -4.26 -27.83
CA PRO A 365 11.12 -4.16 -29.28
C PRO A 365 10.53 -2.80 -29.72
N CYS A 366 10.79 -2.41 -30.97
CA CYS A 366 10.22 -1.17 -31.52
C CYS A 366 8.69 -1.24 -31.66
N ASP A 367 8.15 -2.44 -31.90
CA ASP A 367 6.73 -2.78 -31.95
C ASP A 367 6.39 -3.77 -30.83
N ALA A 368 5.15 -3.80 -30.34
CA ALA A 368 4.81 -4.46 -29.06
C ALA A 368 4.92 -6.00 -29.04
N ASP A 369 4.97 -6.67 -30.20
CA ASP A 369 4.69 -8.10 -30.31
C ASP A 369 5.92 -9.03 -30.23
N ASP A 370 7.13 -8.50 -30.04
CA ASP A 370 8.39 -9.26 -30.11
C ASP A 370 9.11 -9.31 -28.74
N GLU A 371 8.68 -10.20 -27.84
CA GLU A 371 9.36 -10.44 -26.55
C GLU A 371 10.85 -10.81 -26.73
N GLY A 372 11.69 -10.42 -25.78
CA GLY A 372 13.13 -10.71 -25.78
C GLY A 372 13.96 -9.92 -26.81
N SER A 373 13.35 -8.98 -27.52
CA SER A 373 14.01 -8.12 -28.51
C SER A 373 14.26 -6.71 -27.97
N VAL A 374 15.14 -5.97 -28.65
CA VAL A 374 15.52 -4.60 -28.27
C VAL A 374 15.47 -3.66 -29.47
N CYS A 375 15.07 -2.42 -29.24
CA CYS A 375 14.93 -1.41 -30.29
C CYS A 375 16.17 -0.52 -30.30
N VAL A 376 16.96 -0.56 -31.37
CA VAL A 376 18.25 0.14 -31.44
C VAL A 376 18.21 1.20 -32.53
N ARG A 377 18.79 2.37 -32.24
CA ARG A 377 18.97 3.43 -33.22
C ARG A 377 20.15 3.11 -34.14
N GLN A 378 19.89 3.04 -35.43
CA GLN A 378 20.88 2.83 -36.47
C GLN A 378 21.62 4.14 -36.84
N PRO A 379 22.82 4.08 -37.45
CA PRO A 379 23.55 5.27 -37.89
C PRO A 379 22.77 6.14 -38.88
N SER A 380 21.86 5.52 -39.64
CA SER A 380 20.92 6.20 -40.54
C SER A 380 19.86 7.06 -39.81
N GLY A 381 19.76 6.93 -38.48
CA GLY A 381 18.74 7.57 -37.65
C GLY A 381 17.46 6.76 -37.47
N ARG A 382 17.30 5.67 -38.23
CA ARG A 382 16.14 4.76 -38.11
C ARG A 382 16.26 3.88 -36.86
N TRP A 383 15.13 3.58 -36.22
CA TRP A 383 15.04 2.57 -35.16
C TRP A 383 14.73 1.19 -35.74
N SER A 384 15.41 0.16 -35.27
CA SER A 384 15.22 -1.22 -35.72
C SER A 384 15.19 -2.19 -34.54
N THR A 385 14.26 -3.15 -34.57
CA THR A 385 14.23 -4.26 -33.62
C THR A 385 15.37 -5.22 -33.94
N VAL A 386 16.22 -5.50 -32.95
CA VAL A 386 17.29 -6.48 -32.99
C VAL A 386 16.89 -7.65 -32.11
N ARG A 387 17.05 -8.88 -32.61
CA ARG A 387 16.75 -10.13 -31.89
C ARG A 387 18.06 -10.76 -31.41
N PRO A 388 18.46 -10.51 -30.15
CA PRO A 388 19.76 -10.96 -29.65
C PRO A 388 19.84 -12.47 -29.37
N GLY A 389 18.70 -13.18 -29.35
CA GLY A 389 18.66 -14.62 -29.04
C GLY A 389 18.99 -14.97 -27.58
N ALA A 390 19.15 -13.98 -26.72
CA ALA A 390 19.42 -14.12 -25.30
C ALA A 390 18.77 -12.96 -24.52
N ASP A 391 18.54 -13.15 -23.22
CA ASP A 391 18.12 -12.04 -22.34
C ASP A 391 19.30 -11.07 -22.16
N VAL A 392 19.18 -9.88 -22.75
CA VAL A 392 20.23 -8.87 -22.75
C VAL A 392 20.21 -7.99 -21.50
N ARG A 393 19.11 -7.97 -20.73
CA ARG A 393 18.97 -7.09 -19.55
C ARG A 393 20.02 -7.45 -18.50
N TRP A 394 20.11 -8.73 -18.15
CA TRP A 394 21.06 -9.27 -17.15
C TRP A 394 22.51 -9.33 -17.64
N ARG A 395 22.74 -9.03 -18.93
CA ARG A 395 24.06 -9.04 -19.57
C ARG A 395 24.64 -7.64 -19.75
N GLY A 396 24.00 -6.65 -19.15
CA GLY A 396 24.42 -5.25 -19.23
C GLY A 396 24.35 -4.68 -20.63
N ALA A 397 23.32 -4.99 -21.44
CA ALA A 397 23.21 -4.48 -22.81
C ALA A 397 23.55 -2.99 -22.96
N GLY A 398 24.42 -2.64 -23.90
CA GLY A 398 24.86 -1.28 -24.20
C GLY A 398 24.71 -0.93 -25.68
N ALA A 399 24.30 0.30 -25.99
CA ALA A 399 24.19 0.77 -27.37
C ALA A 399 25.54 1.29 -27.89
N LEU A 400 25.95 0.85 -29.07
CA LEU A 400 27.14 1.37 -29.75
C LEU A 400 26.75 2.44 -30.78
N ALA A 401 27.67 3.36 -31.07
CA ALA A 401 27.46 4.47 -32.01
C ALA A 401 27.16 4.02 -33.45
N ASP A 402 27.61 2.82 -33.82
CA ASP A 402 27.40 2.22 -35.13
C ASP A 402 26.08 1.40 -35.24
N GLY A 403 25.22 1.44 -34.21
CA GLY A 403 23.92 0.78 -34.19
C GLY A 403 23.95 -0.69 -33.79
N ARG A 404 25.11 -1.20 -33.36
CA ARG A 404 25.25 -2.52 -32.74
C ARG A 404 25.00 -2.48 -31.22
N ILE A 405 24.92 -3.65 -30.60
CA ILE A 405 24.70 -3.83 -29.16
C ILE A 405 25.86 -4.58 -28.54
N ALA A 406 26.40 -4.11 -27.43
CA ALA A 406 27.36 -4.86 -26.63
C ALA A 406 26.65 -5.59 -25.48
N ILE A 407 26.98 -6.87 -25.25
CA ILE A 407 26.51 -7.68 -24.13
C ILE A 407 27.65 -8.49 -23.53
N LEU A 408 27.51 -8.93 -22.27
CA LEU A 408 28.43 -9.87 -21.66
C LEU A 408 27.94 -11.32 -21.85
N ARG A 409 28.87 -12.20 -22.25
CA ARG A 409 28.68 -13.62 -22.52
C ARG A 409 29.66 -14.48 -21.70
N GLY A 410 29.39 -15.78 -21.62
CA GLY A 410 30.17 -16.75 -20.87
C GLY A 410 30.10 -16.54 -19.36
N LEU A 411 28.97 -16.02 -18.86
CA LEU A 411 28.80 -15.71 -17.44
C LEU A 411 28.44 -16.92 -16.59
N TRP A 412 27.72 -17.89 -17.18
CA TRP A 412 27.31 -19.16 -16.60
C TRP A 412 27.59 -20.31 -17.57
N ASP A 413 27.61 -21.55 -17.10
CA ASP A 413 27.96 -22.71 -17.93
C ASP A 413 26.94 -22.98 -19.06
N SER A 414 25.69 -22.57 -18.85
CA SER A 414 24.64 -22.64 -19.86
C SER A 414 24.66 -21.46 -20.85
N ASP A 415 25.57 -20.49 -20.67
CA ASP A 415 25.71 -19.31 -21.52
C ASP A 415 26.59 -19.56 -22.75
N VAL A 416 26.13 -20.44 -23.63
CA VAL A 416 26.87 -20.80 -24.84
C VAL A 416 26.48 -19.87 -25.99
N ALA A 417 27.47 -19.19 -26.58
CA ALA A 417 27.26 -18.39 -27.78
C ALA A 417 26.75 -19.27 -28.94
N PRO A 418 25.76 -18.83 -29.73
CA PRO A 418 25.32 -19.55 -30.92
C PRO A 418 26.51 -19.73 -31.87
N ARG A 419 26.84 -20.99 -32.18
CA ARG A 419 27.91 -21.31 -33.14
C ARG A 419 27.32 -21.26 -34.54
N ASP A 420 27.69 -20.24 -35.30
CA ASP A 420 27.52 -20.23 -36.74
C ASP A 420 28.48 -21.27 -37.34
N GLU A 421 27.91 -22.41 -37.72
CA GLU A 421 28.54 -23.59 -38.32
C GLU A 421 29.36 -24.53 -37.40
N PRO A 422 29.20 -25.87 -37.57
CA PRO A 422 30.09 -26.84 -36.95
C PRO A 422 31.46 -26.70 -37.61
N ALA A 423 32.45 -26.22 -36.84
CA ALA A 423 33.85 -26.22 -37.26
C ALA A 423 34.20 -27.61 -37.85
N PRO A 424 34.93 -27.68 -38.99
CA PRO A 424 35.31 -28.94 -39.59
C PRO A 424 35.99 -29.81 -38.54
N ARG A 425 35.52 -31.07 -38.42
CA ARG A 425 35.99 -32.07 -37.45
C ARG A 425 37.50 -32.29 -37.60
N GLY A 426 38.30 -31.45 -36.96
CA GLY A 426 39.74 -31.57 -36.85
C GLY A 426 40.11 -31.97 -35.43
N ASP A 427 40.49 -33.23 -35.27
CA ASP A 427 41.25 -33.85 -34.19
C ASP A 427 41.13 -33.25 -32.77
N GLY A 428 40.13 -33.74 -32.02
CA GLY A 428 40.28 -34.20 -30.64
C GLY A 428 40.59 -33.19 -29.52
N ARG A 429 40.81 -31.90 -29.80
CA ARG A 429 40.86 -30.89 -28.74
C ARG A 429 39.44 -30.50 -28.37
N GLU A 430 38.93 -31.13 -27.32
CA GLU A 430 37.75 -30.73 -26.55
C GLU A 430 37.82 -29.21 -26.32
N GLY A 431 37.07 -28.47 -27.14
CA GLY A 431 37.21 -27.02 -27.25
C GLY A 431 36.75 -26.38 -25.95
N ALA A 432 37.71 -25.90 -25.16
CA ALA A 432 37.44 -25.13 -23.96
C ALA A 432 36.39 -24.07 -24.28
N SER A 433 35.28 -24.09 -23.54
CA SER A 433 34.24 -23.06 -23.67
C SER A 433 34.91 -21.69 -23.61
N PRO A 434 34.65 -20.79 -24.58
CA PRO A 434 35.20 -19.45 -24.52
C PRO A 434 34.72 -18.85 -23.20
N GLY A 435 35.66 -18.45 -22.34
CA GLY A 435 35.34 -17.85 -21.04
C GLY A 435 34.53 -16.56 -21.19
N ALA A 436 34.27 -15.88 -20.07
CA ALA A 436 33.55 -14.61 -20.08
C ALA A 436 34.14 -13.66 -21.13
N HIS A 437 33.30 -13.01 -21.94
CA HIS A 437 33.75 -12.11 -23.00
C HIS A 437 32.65 -11.11 -23.36
N VAL A 438 33.04 -9.96 -23.93
CA VAL A 438 32.07 -9.04 -24.52
C VAL A 438 31.75 -9.49 -25.94
N ALA A 439 30.46 -9.66 -26.23
CA ALA A 439 29.95 -9.93 -27.58
C ALA A 439 29.24 -8.71 -28.13
N VAL A 440 29.29 -8.54 -29.44
CA VAL A 440 28.60 -7.48 -30.17
C VAL A 440 27.58 -8.09 -31.12
N ILE A 441 26.36 -7.59 -31.08
CA ILE A 441 25.24 -8.04 -31.90
C ILE A 441 24.95 -7.00 -32.97
N ASP A 442 25.00 -7.42 -34.24
CA ASP A 442 24.70 -6.55 -35.37
C ASP A 442 23.18 -6.32 -35.55
N PRO A 443 22.74 -5.37 -36.40
CA PRO A 443 21.31 -5.12 -36.63
C PRO A 443 20.55 -6.33 -37.20
N GLY A 444 21.25 -7.30 -37.78
CA GLY A 444 20.69 -8.57 -38.26
C GLY A 444 20.56 -9.63 -37.17
N GLY A 445 20.97 -9.34 -35.93
CA GLY A 445 20.97 -10.29 -34.82
C GLY A 445 22.17 -11.23 -34.81
N ARG A 446 23.17 -11.02 -35.67
CA ARG A 446 24.38 -11.86 -35.67
C ARG A 446 25.31 -11.41 -34.55
N GLU A 447 25.71 -12.36 -33.73
CA GLU A 447 26.59 -12.15 -32.60
C GLU A 447 28.04 -12.42 -33.00
N ALA A 448 28.95 -11.51 -32.65
CA ALA A 448 30.39 -11.68 -32.83
C ALA A 448 31.12 -11.43 -31.50
N PRO A 449 32.03 -12.31 -31.06
CA PRO A 449 32.85 -12.05 -29.89
C PRO A 449 33.80 -10.89 -30.18
N LEU A 450 33.90 -9.92 -29.27
CA LEU A 450 34.79 -8.77 -29.41
C LEU A 450 36.12 -9.01 -28.67
N LEU A 451 36.05 -9.27 -27.36
CA LEU A 451 37.23 -9.34 -26.49
C LEU A 451 37.04 -10.36 -25.36
N PRO A 452 37.97 -11.33 -25.19
CA PRO A 452 37.91 -12.28 -24.10
C PRO A 452 38.28 -11.64 -22.76
N LEU A 453 37.54 -12.01 -21.71
CA LEU A 453 37.78 -11.67 -20.31
C LEU A 453 38.16 -12.94 -19.55
N GLY A 454 39.13 -13.70 -20.08
CA GLY A 454 39.50 -15.02 -19.54
C GLY A 454 39.95 -15.02 -18.07
N TRP A 455 40.21 -13.85 -17.49
CA TRP A 455 40.54 -13.67 -16.08
C TRP A 455 39.31 -13.63 -15.16
N LEU A 456 38.11 -13.38 -15.68
CA LEU A 456 36.89 -13.27 -14.87
C LEU A 456 36.49 -14.62 -14.23
N ARG A 457 36.80 -15.74 -14.90
CA ARG A 457 36.39 -17.10 -14.52
C ARG A 457 37.53 -17.96 -14.00
N GLY A 458 38.56 -17.37 -13.38
CA GLY A 458 39.72 -18.09 -12.87
C GLY A 458 39.42 -19.23 -11.89
N GLY A 459 38.22 -19.26 -11.27
CA GLY A 459 37.79 -20.27 -10.29
C GLY A 459 36.58 -21.14 -10.67
N GLY A 460 35.88 -20.85 -11.77
CA GLY A 460 34.60 -21.49 -12.11
C GLY A 460 33.36 -20.77 -11.55
N ASP A 461 33.54 -19.65 -10.87
CA ASP A 461 32.48 -18.93 -10.16
C ASP A 461 31.56 -18.14 -11.12
N ASP A 462 30.31 -17.92 -10.68
CA ASP A 462 29.32 -17.11 -11.41
C ASP A 462 29.62 -15.61 -11.28
N VAL A 463 29.32 -14.87 -12.35
CA VAL A 463 29.60 -13.43 -12.45
C VAL A 463 28.32 -12.70 -12.78
N ASN A 464 28.03 -11.65 -12.01
CA ASN A 464 26.89 -10.77 -12.23
C ASN A 464 27.32 -9.43 -12.85
N VAL A 465 26.56 -8.95 -13.82
CA VAL A 465 26.76 -7.60 -14.38
C VAL A 465 25.97 -6.60 -13.55
N VAL A 466 26.68 -5.64 -12.95
CA VAL A 466 26.08 -4.67 -12.02
C VAL A 466 25.71 -3.37 -12.73
N SER A 467 26.49 -2.95 -13.74
CA SER A 467 26.19 -1.77 -14.54
C SER A 467 26.04 -2.10 -16.03
N PRO A 468 25.22 -1.36 -16.79
CA PRO A 468 25.21 -1.46 -18.25
C PRO A 468 26.60 -1.24 -18.86
N ILE A 469 26.84 -1.86 -20.02
CA ILE A 469 28.01 -1.60 -20.87
C ILE A 469 27.81 -0.25 -21.55
N GLU A 470 28.80 0.61 -21.43
CA GLU A 470 28.77 1.95 -21.99
C GLU A 470 29.96 2.19 -22.92
N GLU A 471 29.68 2.71 -24.12
CA GLU A 471 30.71 3.12 -25.07
C GLU A 471 31.08 4.61 -24.89
N GLY A 472 32.31 4.87 -24.46
CA GLY A 472 32.88 6.20 -24.32
C GLY A 472 33.07 6.91 -25.68
N GLN A 473 33.37 8.21 -25.63
CA GLN A 473 33.66 8.99 -26.86
C GLN A 473 34.91 8.52 -27.60
N ASP A 474 35.81 7.83 -26.91
CA ASP A 474 37.01 7.19 -27.44
C ASP A 474 36.76 5.75 -27.94
N GLY A 475 35.50 5.28 -27.92
CA GLY A 475 35.10 3.94 -28.30
C GLY A 475 35.39 2.87 -27.23
N ALA A 476 35.89 3.24 -26.05
CA ALA A 476 36.15 2.27 -24.99
C ALA A 476 34.85 1.78 -24.34
N LEU A 477 34.74 0.49 -24.07
CA LEU A 477 33.58 -0.10 -23.38
C LEU A 477 33.85 -0.16 -21.88
N SER A 478 32.94 0.39 -21.08
CA SER A 478 33.08 0.49 -19.62
C SER A 478 31.88 -0.13 -18.90
N PHE A 479 32.12 -0.91 -17.85
CA PHE A 479 31.08 -1.55 -17.04
C PHE A 479 31.62 -2.06 -15.69
N VAL A 480 30.74 -2.52 -14.81
CA VAL A 480 31.06 -3.13 -13.52
C VAL A 480 30.49 -4.54 -13.45
N VAL A 481 31.29 -5.48 -12.94
CA VAL A 481 30.88 -6.85 -12.63
C VAL A 481 31.09 -7.15 -11.14
N ALA A 482 30.32 -8.10 -10.61
CA ALA A 482 30.50 -8.70 -9.30
C ALA A 482 30.82 -10.19 -9.47
N ASP A 483 31.76 -10.71 -8.69
CA ASP A 483 31.97 -12.15 -8.56
C ASP A 483 30.98 -12.78 -7.54
N GLU A 484 31.10 -14.10 -7.31
CA GLU A 484 30.25 -14.83 -6.35
C GLU A 484 30.40 -14.33 -4.91
N ALA A 485 31.58 -13.78 -4.55
CA ALA A 485 31.80 -13.18 -3.25
C ALA A 485 31.18 -11.77 -3.13
N GLY A 486 30.60 -11.24 -4.21
CA GLY A 486 30.07 -9.89 -4.31
C GLY A 486 31.14 -8.82 -4.49
N GLU A 487 32.39 -9.20 -4.79
CA GLU A 487 33.47 -8.24 -4.97
C GLU A 487 33.35 -7.55 -6.33
N LEU A 488 33.32 -6.22 -6.29
CA LEU A 488 33.08 -5.40 -7.46
C LEU A 488 34.38 -5.11 -8.23
N THR A 489 34.33 -5.29 -9.55
CA THR A 489 35.42 -4.96 -10.47
C THR A 489 34.91 -4.06 -11.60
N ALA A 490 35.48 -2.86 -11.71
CA ALA A 490 35.28 -2.00 -12.87
C ALA A 490 36.17 -2.47 -14.03
N VAL A 491 35.61 -2.54 -15.24
CA VAL A 491 36.26 -3.00 -16.46
C VAL A 491 36.17 -1.91 -17.52
N VAL A 492 37.31 -1.59 -18.14
CA VAL A 492 37.37 -0.70 -19.30
C VAL A 492 38.16 -1.35 -20.42
N LEU A 493 37.52 -1.49 -21.58
CA LEU A 493 38.04 -2.14 -22.78
C LEU A 493 38.32 -1.10 -23.84
N SER A 494 39.59 -0.76 -24.05
CA SER A 494 39.97 0.18 -25.11
C SER A 494 39.96 -0.50 -26.49
N PRO A 495 39.56 0.20 -27.58
CA PRO A 495 39.60 -0.37 -28.92
C PRO A 495 41.01 -0.87 -29.28
N GLY A 496 41.16 -2.17 -29.50
CA GLY A 496 42.45 -2.80 -29.85
C GLY A 496 43.50 -2.85 -28.73
N GLY A 497 43.13 -2.48 -27.49
CA GLY A 497 44.02 -2.52 -26.32
C GLY A 497 43.70 -3.66 -25.35
N GLU A 498 44.57 -3.85 -24.35
CA GLU A 498 44.27 -4.75 -23.23
C GLU A 498 43.18 -4.16 -22.32
N ALA A 499 42.40 -5.03 -21.70
CA ALA A 499 41.39 -4.67 -20.72
C ALA A 499 42.05 -4.10 -19.45
N SER A 500 41.70 -2.88 -19.07
CA SER A 500 42.04 -2.35 -17.74
C SER A 500 40.97 -2.75 -16.74
N ARG A 501 41.41 -3.06 -15.51
CA ARG A 501 40.53 -3.49 -14.42
C ARG A 501 40.92 -2.80 -13.12
N ALA A 502 39.91 -2.40 -12.35
CA ALA A 502 40.08 -1.83 -11.02
C ALA A 502 39.16 -2.56 -10.03
N ARG A 503 39.73 -3.19 -9.01
CA ARG A 503 38.96 -3.79 -7.91
C ARG A 503 38.47 -2.67 -6.98
N LEU A 504 37.18 -2.67 -6.68
CA LEU A 504 36.52 -1.66 -5.87
C LEU A 504 36.39 -2.17 -4.42
N ALA A 505 37.53 -2.32 -3.74
CA ALA A 505 37.59 -2.92 -2.42
C ALA A 505 36.68 -2.19 -1.41
N GLY A 506 35.82 -2.96 -0.72
CA GLY A 506 34.87 -2.45 0.27
C GLY A 506 33.63 -1.77 -0.31
N ALA A 507 33.46 -1.72 -1.63
CA ALA A 507 32.24 -1.25 -2.26
C ALA A 507 31.19 -2.37 -2.32
N ALA A 508 29.95 -2.07 -1.93
CA ALA A 508 28.81 -2.98 -2.02
C ALA A 508 28.02 -2.75 -3.32
N HIS A 509 28.04 -1.53 -3.86
CA HIS A 509 27.35 -1.15 -5.09
C HIS A 509 28.24 -0.27 -5.95
N ALA A 510 28.17 -0.41 -7.27
CA ALA A 510 28.85 0.50 -8.18
C ALA A 510 28.16 0.60 -9.54
N VAL A 511 28.24 1.77 -10.16
CA VAL A 511 27.66 2.04 -11.47
C VAL A 511 28.57 2.96 -12.28
N VAL A 512 28.69 2.68 -13.58
CA VAL A 512 29.30 3.57 -14.57
C VAL A 512 28.20 4.06 -15.50
N HIS A 513 28.08 5.38 -15.66
CA HIS A 513 27.17 6.01 -16.60
C HIS A 513 27.71 7.37 -17.09
N ALA A 514 27.56 7.61 -18.39
CA ALA A 514 27.96 8.82 -19.10
C ALA A 514 29.44 9.20 -18.87
N GLY A 515 30.33 8.19 -18.90
CA GLY A 515 31.77 8.33 -18.67
C GLY A 515 32.15 8.64 -17.22
N ARG A 516 31.22 8.50 -16.26
CA ARG A 516 31.44 8.71 -14.84
C ARG A 516 31.16 7.42 -14.07
N GLY A 517 31.88 7.20 -12.99
CA GLY A 517 31.71 6.03 -12.12
C GLY A 517 31.48 6.43 -10.67
N ILE A 518 30.67 5.66 -9.97
CA ILE A 518 30.49 5.75 -8.51
C ILE A 518 30.48 4.36 -7.91
N ALA A 519 31.14 4.18 -6.77
CA ALA A 519 31.13 2.96 -5.98
C ALA A 519 30.94 3.31 -4.50
N VAL A 520 30.04 2.61 -3.83
CA VAL A 520 29.57 2.93 -2.48
C VAL A 520 29.62 1.68 -1.61
N GLY A 521 30.23 1.78 -0.43
CA GLY A 521 30.27 0.70 0.57
C GLY A 521 31.18 1.04 1.74
N GLU A 522 30.99 0.37 2.89
CA GLU A 522 31.75 0.60 4.14
C GLU A 522 31.84 2.08 4.58
N GLY A 523 30.81 2.89 4.30
CA GLY A 523 30.83 4.33 4.59
C GLY A 523 31.80 5.15 3.72
N LYS A 524 32.33 4.56 2.64
CA LYS A 524 33.19 5.20 1.65
C LYS A 524 32.46 5.36 0.33
N VAL A 525 32.87 6.37 -0.42
CA VAL A 525 32.40 6.62 -1.78
C VAL A 525 33.59 6.86 -2.68
N LEU A 526 33.75 5.99 -3.69
CA LEU A 526 34.78 6.11 -4.72
C LEU A 526 34.14 6.69 -5.98
N ALA A 527 34.78 7.68 -6.59
CA ALA A 527 34.34 8.27 -7.84
C ALA A 527 35.37 8.04 -8.94
N SER A 528 34.88 7.88 -10.16
CA SER A 528 35.68 7.88 -11.38
C SER A 528 35.18 8.97 -12.32
N ASP A 529 36.11 9.75 -12.86
CA ASP A 529 35.86 10.78 -13.86
C ASP A 529 36.31 10.35 -15.27
N ASP A 530 36.82 9.12 -15.42
CA ASP A 530 37.42 8.55 -16.63
C ASP A 530 36.81 7.18 -17.00
N ALA A 531 35.49 7.04 -16.83
CA ALA A 531 34.70 5.86 -17.15
C ALA A 531 35.13 4.57 -16.40
N GLY A 532 35.73 4.69 -15.22
CA GLY A 532 36.09 3.58 -14.35
C GLY A 532 37.53 3.12 -14.48
N ARG A 533 38.40 3.83 -15.22
CA ARG A 533 39.83 3.49 -15.32
C ARG A 533 40.56 3.80 -14.02
N THR A 534 40.26 4.93 -13.41
CA THR A 534 40.78 5.33 -12.10
C THR A 534 39.66 5.65 -11.14
N TRP A 535 39.88 5.34 -9.86
CA TRP A 535 38.91 5.53 -8.79
C TRP A 535 39.59 6.27 -7.64
N SER A 536 38.94 7.34 -7.19
CA SER A 536 39.42 8.18 -6.09
C SER A 536 38.37 8.28 -5.00
N LEU A 537 38.80 8.28 -3.75
CA LEU A 537 37.92 8.54 -2.63
C LEU A 537 37.42 9.98 -2.72
N ILE A 538 36.11 10.18 -2.64
CA ILE A 538 35.51 11.51 -2.52
C ILE A 538 35.00 11.74 -1.11
N GLU A 539 35.18 12.96 -0.61
CA GLU A 539 34.63 13.37 0.67
C GLU A 539 33.11 13.51 0.57
N VAL A 540 32.43 12.84 1.50
CA VAL A 540 30.97 12.80 1.61
C VAL A 540 30.57 13.50 2.90
N PRO A 541 29.51 14.34 2.89
CA PRO A 541 28.97 14.92 4.11
C PRO A 541 28.61 13.82 5.13
N PRO A 542 28.82 14.06 6.44
CA PRO A 542 28.50 13.08 7.47
C PRO A 542 27.09 12.50 7.39
N GLU A 543 26.11 13.33 7.00
CA GLU A 543 24.71 12.95 6.85
C GLU A 543 24.53 11.92 5.72
N ALA A 544 25.17 12.16 4.56
CA ALA A 544 25.15 11.25 3.43
C ALA A 544 25.91 9.95 3.73
N ALA A 545 27.01 10.01 4.48
CA ALA A 545 27.73 8.82 4.94
C ALA A 545 26.89 7.96 5.90
N ALA A 546 26.15 8.60 6.82
CA ALA A 546 25.22 7.91 7.71
C ALA A 546 24.06 7.26 6.94
N GLU A 547 23.55 7.92 5.90
CA GLU A 547 22.51 7.36 5.04
C GLU A 547 23.00 6.14 4.26
N ILE A 548 24.19 6.19 3.66
CA ILE A 548 24.82 5.04 3.01
C ILE A 548 24.89 3.83 3.95
N ALA A 549 25.30 4.05 5.19
CA ALA A 549 25.39 3.00 6.20
C ALA A 549 24.02 2.42 6.59
N ARG A 550 22.94 3.23 6.57
CA ARG A 550 21.58 2.78 6.86
C ARG A 550 20.94 2.06 5.69
N SER A 551 21.17 2.52 4.45
CA SER A 551 20.50 1.98 3.26
C SER A 551 20.98 0.56 2.94
N GLY A 552 22.27 0.24 3.13
CA GLY A 552 22.81 -1.11 2.91
C GLY A 552 22.45 -1.66 1.51
N ASP A 553 21.72 -2.77 1.49
CA ASP A 553 21.27 -3.44 0.25
C ASP A 553 20.26 -2.62 -0.56
N LEU A 554 19.54 -1.68 0.07
CA LEU A 554 18.58 -0.80 -0.64
C LEU A 554 19.27 0.10 -1.67
N LEU A 555 20.60 0.28 -1.59
CA LEU A 555 21.35 1.02 -2.60
C LEU A 555 21.33 0.36 -3.99
N ALA A 556 21.01 -0.93 -4.09
CA ALA A 556 20.76 -1.60 -5.37
C ALA A 556 19.39 -1.28 -5.97
N GLU A 557 18.46 -0.72 -5.18
CA GLU A 557 17.14 -0.38 -5.71
C GLU A 557 17.23 0.74 -6.76
N PRO A 558 16.54 0.61 -7.91
CA PRO A 558 16.54 1.63 -8.95
C PRO A 558 16.17 3.02 -8.39
N GLY A 559 17.05 4.01 -8.61
CA GLY A 559 16.83 5.40 -8.20
C GLY A 559 17.46 5.80 -6.86
N MET A 560 17.95 4.85 -6.05
CA MET A 560 18.69 5.15 -4.82
C MET A 560 20.10 5.65 -5.12
N LEU A 561 20.77 5.05 -6.10
CA LEU A 561 22.04 5.48 -6.64
C LEU A 561 21.85 5.89 -8.11
N ALA A 562 22.29 7.10 -8.45
CA ALA A 562 22.32 7.55 -9.84
C ALA A 562 23.60 8.33 -10.11
N VAL A 563 24.12 8.21 -11.33
CA VAL A 563 25.32 8.90 -11.77
C VAL A 563 25.11 9.36 -13.21
N ASN A 564 25.54 10.58 -13.53
CA ASN A 564 25.56 11.10 -14.90
C ASN A 564 26.60 12.21 -15.07
N GLU A 565 26.63 12.84 -16.25
CA GLU A 565 27.57 13.94 -16.54
C GLU A 565 27.39 15.15 -15.60
N ALA A 566 26.17 15.37 -15.08
CA ALA A 566 25.84 16.49 -14.19
C ALA A 566 26.30 16.25 -12.75
N GLY A 567 26.31 15.00 -12.28
CA GLY A 567 26.66 14.69 -10.91
C GLY A 567 26.30 13.26 -10.49
N LEU A 568 26.12 13.07 -9.18
CA LEU A 568 25.63 11.82 -8.61
C LEU A 568 24.59 12.07 -7.52
N ARG A 569 23.74 11.07 -7.31
CA ARG A 569 22.73 11.02 -6.25
C ARG A 569 22.97 9.78 -5.40
N ILE A 570 22.89 9.96 -4.09
CA ILE A 570 22.86 8.88 -3.09
C ILE A 570 21.68 9.15 -2.17
N SER A 571 20.64 8.32 -2.25
CA SER A 571 19.37 8.54 -1.57
C SER A 571 18.82 9.95 -1.88
N THR A 572 18.81 10.86 -0.91
CA THR A 572 18.37 12.25 -1.03
C THR A 572 19.50 13.26 -1.20
N HIS A 573 20.75 12.82 -1.12
CA HIS A 573 21.92 13.69 -1.22
C HIS A 573 22.45 13.73 -2.66
N LEU A 574 22.67 14.94 -3.15
CA LEU A 574 23.14 15.20 -4.51
C LEU A 574 24.54 15.79 -4.48
N ARG A 575 25.48 15.24 -5.23
CA ARG A 575 26.73 15.94 -5.57
C ARG A 575 26.60 16.47 -6.99
N VAL A 576 26.60 17.79 -7.13
CA VAL A 576 26.56 18.47 -8.42
C VAL A 576 27.98 18.76 -8.88
N GLY A 577 28.33 18.35 -10.09
CA GLY A 577 29.65 18.53 -10.67
C GLY A 577 30.68 17.51 -10.22
N TRP A 578 31.73 17.36 -11.03
CA TRP A 578 32.79 16.36 -10.85
C TRP A 578 34.14 16.95 -10.47
N GLY A 579 34.30 18.28 -10.57
CA GLY A 579 35.56 18.96 -10.26
C GLY A 579 35.91 18.96 -8.76
N PRO A 580 37.00 19.66 -8.37
CA PRO A 580 37.35 19.80 -6.96
C PRO A 580 36.18 20.41 -6.18
N PRO A 581 36.00 20.02 -4.90
CA PRO A 581 34.95 20.58 -4.09
C PRO A 581 35.14 22.09 -3.99
N LEU A 582 34.06 22.86 -4.13
CA LEU A 582 34.10 24.24 -3.67
C LEU A 582 34.46 24.21 -2.18
N PRO A 583 35.35 25.10 -1.69
CA PRO A 583 35.50 25.28 -0.26
C PRO A 583 34.10 25.47 0.29
N ALA A 584 33.70 24.62 1.24
CA ALA A 584 32.34 24.60 1.76
C ALA A 584 31.94 26.04 2.01
N GLN A 585 30.99 26.57 1.22
CA GLN A 585 30.46 27.91 1.44
C GLN A 585 30.00 27.89 2.89
N GLY A 586 30.72 28.62 3.75
CA GLY A 586 30.80 28.32 5.18
C GLY A 586 29.44 27.88 5.67
N ALA A 587 29.33 26.59 6.02
CA ALA A 587 28.05 25.98 6.36
C ALA A 587 27.33 27.00 7.25
N PRO A 588 26.11 27.46 6.87
CA PRO A 588 25.46 28.57 7.55
C PRO A 588 25.61 28.28 9.03
N PRO A 589 26.22 29.20 9.82
CA PRO A 589 26.67 28.90 11.17
C PRO A 589 25.52 28.16 11.83
N ARG A 590 25.76 26.89 12.23
CA ARG A 590 24.73 26.05 12.87
C ARG A 590 24.04 27.00 13.83
N GLY A 591 22.76 27.29 13.56
CA GLY A 591 22.03 28.28 14.34
C GLY A 591 22.23 27.98 15.83
N PRO A 592 22.16 29.00 16.72
CA PRO A 592 22.44 28.84 18.14
C PRO A 592 21.93 27.49 18.63
N ALA A 593 22.84 26.70 19.23
CA ALA A 593 22.63 25.28 19.49
C ALA A 593 21.19 25.01 19.91
N LEU A 594 20.54 24.10 19.18
CA LEU A 594 19.11 23.75 19.22
C LEU A 594 18.52 23.38 20.60
N GLY A 595 19.28 23.51 21.69
CA GLY A 595 18.88 23.17 23.06
C GLY A 595 17.97 24.18 23.76
N ALA A 596 17.61 25.30 23.12
CA ALA A 596 16.70 26.30 23.71
C ALA A 596 15.26 26.24 23.18
N ALA A 597 14.97 25.43 22.14
CA ALA A 597 13.61 25.30 21.64
C ALA A 597 12.75 24.52 22.64
N PRO A 598 11.52 24.96 22.93
CA PRO A 598 10.62 24.19 23.77
C PRO A 598 10.37 22.84 23.08
N PRO A 599 10.57 21.70 23.77
CA PRO A 599 10.11 20.43 23.23
C PRO A 599 8.59 20.56 23.04
N LEU A 600 8.08 19.91 21.98
CA LEU A 600 6.65 19.66 21.90
C LEU A 600 6.24 19.07 23.24
N PRO A 601 5.14 19.55 23.84
CA PRO A 601 4.68 19.02 25.11
C PRO A 601 4.57 17.52 24.93
N LEU A 602 5.50 16.79 25.54
CA LEU A 602 5.48 15.35 25.49
C LEU A 602 4.11 14.97 26.03
N ARG A 603 3.32 14.26 25.23
CA ARG A 603 2.18 13.58 25.81
C ARG A 603 2.73 12.79 26.98
N PRO A 604 2.07 12.83 28.15
CA PRO A 604 2.49 11.97 29.25
C PRO A 604 2.68 10.58 28.65
N PRO A 605 3.86 9.97 28.83
CA PRO A 605 4.14 8.67 28.24
C PRO A 605 2.96 7.77 28.59
N PRO A 606 2.50 6.91 27.68
CA PRO A 606 1.38 6.02 27.96
C PRO A 606 1.64 5.39 29.33
N SER A 607 0.65 5.49 30.24
CA SER A 607 0.78 5.08 31.64
C SER A 607 1.64 3.82 31.73
N PRO A 608 2.66 3.78 32.61
CA PRO A 608 3.69 2.73 32.62
C PRO A 608 3.02 1.40 32.41
N ALA A 609 3.39 0.73 31.31
CA ALA A 609 2.59 -0.32 30.70
C ALA A 609 2.06 -1.26 31.78
N LEU A 610 0.75 -1.18 32.04
CA LEU A 610 0.15 -2.15 32.94
C LEU A 610 0.46 -3.53 32.36
N PRO A 611 0.99 -4.44 33.18
CA PRO A 611 1.39 -5.75 32.73
C PRO A 611 0.21 -6.44 32.05
N GLU A 612 0.45 -7.06 30.90
CA GLU A 612 -0.58 -7.84 30.21
C GLU A 612 -1.15 -8.90 31.15
N ARG A 613 -2.48 -9.01 31.21
CA ARG A 613 -3.15 -10.09 31.94
C ARG A 613 -3.16 -11.31 31.02
N ALA A 614 -2.45 -12.36 31.44
CA ALA A 614 -2.57 -13.66 30.80
C ALA A 614 -3.87 -14.34 31.26
N LEU A 615 -4.54 -15.06 30.36
CA LEU A 615 -5.67 -15.93 30.71
C LEU A 615 -5.16 -17.06 31.61
N ALA A 616 -5.50 -17.05 32.90
CA ALA A 616 -5.05 -18.07 33.84
C ALA A 616 -6.10 -19.19 33.94
N CYS A 617 -5.73 -20.40 33.51
CA CYS A 617 -6.58 -21.58 33.53
C CYS A 617 -5.94 -22.71 34.35
N THR A 618 -6.74 -23.36 35.19
CA THR A 618 -6.36 -24.58 35.91
C THR A 618 -7.25 -25.73 35.44
N THR A 619 -6.62 -26.85 35.08
CA THR A 619 -7.30 -28.10 34.78
C THR A 619 -7.92 -28.65 36.06
N GLN A 620 -9.24 -28.87 36.05
CA GLN A 620 -9.94 -29.41 37.21
C GLN A 620 -10.09 -30.94 37.10
N PRO A 621 -9.91 -31.70 38.20
CA PRO A 621 -10.25 -33.10 38.23
C PRO A 621 -11.77 -33.28 38.10
N GLY A 622 -12.19 -34.14 37.18
CA GLY A 622 -13.61 -34.48 36.95
C GLY A 622 -13.90 -34.80 35.48
N PRO A 623 -15.03 -35.46 35.18
CA PRO A 623 -15.45 -35.71 33.80
C PRO A 623 -15.67 -34.38 33.06
N PRO A 624 -15.43 -34.32 31.73
CA PRO A 624 -15.75 -33.15 30.92
C PRO A 624 -17.22 -32.74 31.08
N LEU A 625 -17.51 -31.46 30.80
CA LEU A 625 -18.89 -31.01 30.61
C LEU A 625 -19.50 -31.80 29.44
N SER A 626 -20.55 -32.57 29.71
CA SER A 626 -21.32 -33.27 28.68
C SER A 626 -22.47 -32.40 28.18
N PRO A 627 -22.66 -32.26 26.85
CA PRO A 627 -21.79 -32.74 25.77
C PRO A 627 -20.52 -31.89 25.59
N ALA A 628 -19.42 -32.53 25.19
CA ALA A 628 -18.18 -31.83 24.85
C ALA A 628 -18.34 -31.04 23.55
N GLY A 629 -17.79 -29.82 23.50
CA GLY A 629 -17.75 -29.01 22.29
C GLY A 629 -16.85 -29.60 21.20
N VAL A 630 -17.18 -29.32 19.95
CA VAL A 630 -16.35 -29.62 18.77
C VAL A 630 -15.11 -28.70 18.80
N PRO A 631 -13.89 -29.25 18.73
CA PRO A 631 -12.66 -28.46 18.74
C PRO A 631 -12.56 -27.59 17.47
N PRO A 632 -11.82 -26.47 17.51
CA PRO A 632 -11.52 -25.70 16.31
C PRO A 632 -10.80 -26.58 15.26
N PRO A 633 -11.24 -26.58 13.99
CA PRO A 633 -10.64 -27.38 12.95
C PRO A 633 -9.22 -26.89 12.63
N ARG A 634 -8.28 -27.80 12.34
CA ARG A 634 -6.89 -27.46 11.98
C ARG A 634 -6.79 -26.94 10.55
N SER A 635 -7.72 -27.32 9.70
CA SER A 635 -7.74 -26.96 8.28
C SER A 635 -9.16 -26.84 7.75
N THR A 636 -9.30 -26.19 6.59
CA THR A 636 -10.56 -26.12 5.85
C THR A 636 -11.10 -27.50 5.47
N GLN A 637 -10.22 -28.48 5.18
CA GLN A 637 -10.63 -29.85 4.87
C GLN A 637 -11.19 -30.57 6.11
N GLU A 638 -10.60 -30.38 7.28
CA GLU A 638 -11.12 -30.94 8.54
C GLU A 638 -12.47 -30.31 8.89
N ALA A 639 -12.61 -28.99 8.71
CA ALA A 639 -13.87 -28.29 8.86
C ALA A 639 -14.95 -28.88 7.94
N LEU A 640 -14.62 -29.13 6.67
CA LEU A 640 -15.53 -29.77 5.71
C LEU A 640 -15.92 -31.18 6.14
N ALA A 641 -14.96 -32.00 6.58
CA ALA A 641 -15.22 -33.35 7.05
C ALA A 641 -16.14 -33.33 8.30
N LEU A 642 -15.90 -32.41 9.23
CA LEU A 642 -16.75 -32.18 10.40
C LEU A 642 -18.19 -31.82 10.01
N LEU A 643 -18.36 -30.89 9.07
CA LEU A 643 -19.69 -30.49 8.59
C LEU A 643 -20.37 -31.58 7.75
N ALA A 644 -19.60 -32.48 7.12
CA ALA A 644 -20.10 -33.54 6.25
C ALA A 644 -20.32 -34.89 6.95
N ARG A 645 -19.86 -35.09 8.19
CA ARG A 645 -19.82 -36.40 8.90
C ARG A 645 -21.15 -37.17 8.92
N ASP A 646 -22.27 -36.45 9.01
CA ASP A 646 -23.60 -37.08 9.05
C ASP A 646 -24.30 -37.18 7.69
N VAL A 647 -23.59 -36.96 6.57
CA VAL A 647 -24.16 -37.19 5.23
C VAL A 647 -23.81 -38.57 4.73
N LYS A 648 -24.78 -39.49 4.83
CA LYS A 648 -24.72 -40.74 4.06
C LYS A 648 -24.72 -40.37 2.57
N PRO A 649 -23.80 -40.92 1.74
CA PRO A 649 -23.91 -40.81 0.29
C PRO A 649 -25.27 -41.39 -0.12
N GLY A 650 -26.19 -40.54 -0.59
CA GLY A 650 -27.45 -41.01 -1.18
C GLY A 650 -27.14 -41.72 -2.49
N ALA A 651 -27.79 -42.84 -2.75
CA ALA A 651 -27.44 -43.74 -3.85
C ALA A 651 -27.70 -43.13 -5.25
N ASP A 652 -28.60 -42.16 -5.43
CA ASP A 652 -29.13 -41.87 -6.79
C ASP A 652 -29.35 -40.40 -7.18
N GLY A 653 -28.71 -39.42 -6.53
CA GLY A 653 -28.91 -38.00 -6.86
C GLY A 653 -27.66 -37.16 -7.13
N GLN A 654 -27.74 -36.26 -8.12
CA GLN A 654 -26.69 -35.26 -8.35
C GLN A 654 -26.60 -34.30 -7.14
N ARG A 655 -25.49 -34.41 -6.42
CA ARG A 655 -25.20 -33.67 -5.19
C ARG A 655 -24.09 -32.66 -5.43
N ARG A 656 -24.33 -31.40 -5.07
CA ARG A 656 -23.29 -30.36 -5.07
C ARG A 656 -23.12 -29.82 -3.65
N VAL A 657 -21.87 -29.78 -3.19
CA VAL A 657 -21.48 -29.16 -1.92
C VAL A 657 -20.58 -27.98 -2.25
N SER A 658 -20.92 -26.81 -1.72
CA SER A 658 -20.05 -25.63 -1.73
C SER A 658 -19.75 -25.23 -0.29
N SER A 659 -18.54 -24.75 -0.02
CA SER A 659 -18.13 -24.36 1.32
C SER A 659 -17.31 -23.09 1.31
N VAL A 660 -17.50 -22.29 2.34
CA VAL A 660 -16.76 -21.05 2.55
C VAL A 660 -16.33 -21.01 4.02
N SER A 661 -15.22 -20.34 4.31
CA SER A 661 -14.86 -19.88 5.64
C SER A 661 -14.85 -18.36 5.63
N ASP A 662 -15.27 -17.71 6.71
CA ASP A 662 -15.19 -16.25 6.83
C ASP A 662 -13.72 -15.75 6.86
N ARG A 663 -12.77 -16.67 7.12
CA ARG A 663 -11.30 -16.46 7.19
C ARG A 663 -10.85 -15.35 8.14
N ARG A 664 -11.75 -14.75 8.92
CA ARG A 664 -11.47 -13.55 9.70
C ARG A 664 -10.47 -13.83 10.82
N TRP A 665 -10.56 -15.00 11.44
CA TRP A 665 -9.81 -15.35 12.66
C TRP A 665 -9.01 -16.66 12.50
N GLY A 666 -8.54 -16.94 11.28
CA GLY A 666 -7.81 -18.18 11.01
C GLY A 666 -8.63 -19.43 11.34
N GLN A 667 -8.14 -20.28 12.25
CA GLN A 667 -8.85 -21.50 12.68
C GLN A 667 -9.99 -21.25 13.69
N LEU A 668 -10.11 -20.05 14.26
CA LEU A 668 -11.27 -19.64 15.07
C LEU A 668 -12.41 -19.06 14.22
N SER A 669 -12.19 -18.90 12.91
CA SER A 669 -13.19 -18.46 11.93
C SER A 669 -14.39 -19.39 11.91
N THR A 670 -15.58 -18.82 11.69
CA THR A 670 -16.77 -19.63 11.42
C THR A 670 -16.54 -20.39 10.12
N VAL A 671 -17.12 -21.60 10.01
CA VAL A 671 -17.08 -22.44 8.81
C VAL A 671 -18.50 -22.86 8.44
N ALA A 672 -18.83 -22.84 7.14
CA ALA A 672 -20.13 -23.29 6.65
C ALA A 672 -20.03 -24.06 5.32
N ALA A 673 -20.98 -24.97 5.12
CA ALA A 673 -21.13 -25.78 3.92
C ALA A 673 -22.60 -25.82 3.49
N LEU A 674 -22.85 -25.50 2.23
CA LEU A 674 -24.16 -25.57 1.58
C LEU A 674 -24.21 -26.81 0.69
N GLU A 675 -25.16 -27.69 0.97
CA GLU A 675 -25.50 -28.85 0.16
C GLU A 675 -26.81 -28.61 -0.60
N VAL A 676 -26.78 -28.83 -1.92
CA VAL A 676 -27.95 -28.69 -2.79
C VAL A 676 -28.38 -30.07 -3.27
N ARG A 677 -29.63 -30.45 -2.98
CA ARG A 677 -30.27 -31.69 -3.41
C ARG A 677 -31.42 -31.39 -4.36
N SER A 678 -31.39 -31.97 -5.55
CA SER A 678 -32.57 -32.00 -6.42
C SER A 678 -33.38 -33.25 -6.11
N PRO A 679 -34.71 -33.20 -6.18
CA PRO A 679 -35.49 -34.41 -6.39
C PRO A 679 -35.08 -35.02 -7.74
N ASP A 680 -34.75 -36.31 -7.73
CA ASP A 680 -34.35 -37.05 -8.91
C ASP A 680 -35.57 -37.37 -9.79
N GLY A 681 -35.40 -37.25 -11.12
CA GLY A 681 -36.17 -38.10 -12.04
C GLY A 681 -37.31 -37.52 -12.89
N ALA A 682 -37.63 -36.22 -12.90
CA ALA A 682 -38.81 -35.75 -13.66
C ALA A 682 -38.56 -35.06 -15.03
N ALA A 683 -37.37 -34.56 -15.36
CA ALA A 683 -37.25 -33.63 -16.50
C ALA A 683 -36.09 -33.83 -17.51
N ALA A 684 -35.22 -34.83 -17.36
CA ALA A 684 -34.00 -34.90 -18.18
C ALA A 684 -34.04 -35.87 -19.38
N ARG A 685 -35.14 -36.59 -19.62
CA ARG A 685 -35.24 -37.48 -20.79
C ARG A 685 -36.62 -37.39 -21.44
N GLY A 686 -36.76 -36.52 -22.45
CA GLY A 686 -37.68 -36.79 -23.56
C GLY A 686 -38.88 -35.88 -23.82
N ALA A 687 -38.98 -34.66 -23.28
CA ALA A 687 -40.05 -33.73 -23.67
C ALA A 687 -39.50 -32.64 -24.61
N GLY A 688 -39.81 -32.77 -25.89
CA GLY A 688 -39.54 -31.79 -26.93
C GLY A 688 -40.25 -30.45 -26.69
N ALA A 689 -39.90 -29.48 -27.55
CA ALA A 689 -40.19 -28.05 -27.48
C ALA A 689 -41.67 -27.61 -27.44
N ASP A 690 -42.65 -28.48 -27.16
CA ASP A 690 -44.09 -28.21 -27.31
C ASP A 690 -44.87 -27.96 -25.99
N LEU A 691 -44.21 -27.94 -24.83
CA LEU A 691 -44.88 -27.81 -23.52
C LEU A 691 -45.00 -26.38 -22.97
N GLN A 692 -44.68 -25.33 -23.76
CA GLN A 692 -44.83 -23.94 -23.33
C GLN A 692 -46.29 -23.44 -23.24
N ALA A 693 -47.28 -24.20 -23.73
CA ALA A 693 -48.66 -23.72 -23.86
C ALA A 693 -49.67 -24.20 -22.78
N ARG A 694 -49.28 -25.05 -21.82
CA ARG A 694 -50.19 -25.54 -20.77
C ARG A 694 -49.63 -25.30 -19.37
N GLY A 695 -50.12 -24.24 -18.73
CA GLY A 695 -50.11 -23.96 -17.28
C GLY A 695 -48.92 -24.48 -16.48
N ALA A 696 -48.00 -23.58 -16.14
CA ALA A 696 -46.80 -23.82 -15.33
C ALA A 696 -47.08 -24.59 -14.03
N SER A 697 -47.00 -25.92 -14.07
CA SER A 697 -46.91 -26.76 -12.88
C SER A 697 -45.51 -26.56 -12.29
N ALA A 698 -45.44 -25.97 -11.09
CA ALA A 698 -44.20 -25.62 -10.43
C ALA A 698 -43.26 -26.83 -10.33
N ALA A 699 -42.15 -26.79 -11.09
CA ALA A 699 -41.11 -27.79 -10.99
C ALA A 699 -40.67 -27.93 -9.51
N PRO A 700 -40.41 -29.15 -9.03
CA PRO A 700 -40.08 -29.36 -7.63
C PRO A 700 -38.78 -28.62 -7.27
N ARG A 701 -38.87 -27.70 -6.30
CA ARG A 701 -37.75 -26.85 -5.87
C ARG A 701 -36.63 -27.73 -5.28
N ALA A 702 -35.38 -27.41 -5.59
CA ALA A 702 -34.24 -28.04 -4.95
C ALA A 702 -34.32 -27.82 -3.42
N THR A 703 -33.86 -28.79 -2.64
CA THR A 703 -33.74 -28.68 -1.18
C THR A 703 -32.31 -28.30 -0.85
N TRP A 704 -32.14 -27.26 -0.05
CA TRP A 704 -30.86 -26.81 0.46
C TRP A 704 -30.66 -27.30 1.88
N THR A 705 -29.44 -27.70 2.21
CA THR A 705 -29.02 -28.00 3.58
C THR A 705 -27.75 -27.22 3.87
N LEU A 706 -27.85 -26.19 4.70
CA LEU A 706 -26.71 -25.41 5.19
C LEU A 706 -26.26 -25.96 6.54
N ARG A 707 -24.96 -26.13 6.72
CA ARG A 707 -24.35 -26.55 7.98
C ARG A 707 -23.24 -25.61 8.38
N TRP A 708 -23.13 -25.30 9.66
CA TRP A 708 -22.08 -24.39 10.15
C TRP A 708 -21.58 -24.75 11.55
N LEU A 709 -20.38 -24.26 11.87
CA LEU A 709 -19.73 -24.36 13.17
C LEU A 709 -19.09 -23.01 13.49
N ASP A 710 -19.37 -22.48 14.68
CA ASP A 710 -18.67 -21.32 15.26
C ASP A 710 -17.67 -21.82 16.31
N PRO A 711 -16.35 -21.83 16.02
CA PRO A 711 -15.33 -22.30 16.94
C PRO A 711 -15.07 -21.38 18.14
N THR A 712 -15.73 -20.23 18.24
CA THR A 712 -15.62 -19.33 19.41
C THR A 712 -16.66 -19.66 20.48
N GLU A 713 -17.73 -20.39 20.13
CA GLU A 713 -18.76 -20.80 21.08
C GLU A 713 -18.23 -21.80 22.12
N LEU A 714 -18.58 -21.57 23.39
CA LEU A 714 -18.45 -22.58 24.43
C LEU A 714 -19.36 -23.76 24.10
N GLN A 715 -18.84 -24.98 24.14
CA GLN A 715 -19.55 -26.19 23.70
C GLN A 715 -20.02 -26.09 22.24
N ALA A 716 -19.14 -25.58 21.37
CA ALA A 716 -19.42 -25.42 19.94
C ALA A 716 -19.98 -26.72 19.34
N ARG A 717 -21.01 -26.61 18.50
CA ARG A 717 -21.67 -27.76 17.87
C ARG A 717 -21.97 -27.46 16.42
N VAL A 718 -21.94 -28.49 15.58
CA VAL A 718 -22.40 -28.36 14.19
C VAL A 718 -23.90 -28.12 14.20
N ARG A 719 -24.31 -27.03 13.56
CA ARG A 719 -25.71 -26.65 13.38
C ARG A 719 -26.09 -26.86 11.93
N SER A 720 -27.38 -27.08 11.68
CA SER A 720 -27.90 -27.26 10.33
C SER A 720 -29.24 -26.57 10.14
N TRP A 721 -29.50 -26.16 8.91
CA TRP A 721 -30.79 -25.71 8.43
C TRP A 721 -31.07 -26.40 7.10
N THR A 722 -32.31 -26.87 6.93
CA THR A 722 -32.78 -27.48 5.68
C THR A 722 -34.06 -26.79 5.25
N GLY A 723 -34.14 -26.36 3.99
CA GLY A 723 -35.32 -25.71 3.43
C GLY A 723 -35.33 -25.73 1.90
N PRO A 724 -36.44 -25.33 1.27
CA PRO A 724 -36.51 -25.22 -0.19
C PRO A 724 -35.62 -24.08 -0.69
N ALA A 725 -35.05 -24.25 -1.89
CA ALA A 725 -34.36 -23.19 -2.61
C ALA A 725 -35.32 -22.02 -2.90
N PRO A 726 -34.84 -20.76 -2.87
CA PRO A 726 -35.63 -19.61 -3.28
C PRO A 726 -36.11 -19.73 -4.74
N GLU A 727 -37.17 -19.00 -5.06
CA GLU A 727 -37.74 -19.02 -6.40
C GLU A 727 -36.77 -18.45 -7.46
N GLY A 728 -36.64 -19.17 -8.57
CA GLY A 728 -35.69 -18.83 -9.64
C GLY A 728 -34.23 -19.10 -9.31
N VAL A 729 -33.93 -19.81 -8.21
CA VAL A 729 -32.56 -20.18 -7.83
C VAL A 729 -32.36 -21.69 -8.04
N GLY A 730 -31.46 -22.03 -8.97
CA GLY A 730 -31.28 -23.38 -9.47
C GLY A 730 -30.27 -24.25 -8.70
N ARG A 731 -29.83 -25.31 -9.38
CA ARG A 731 -28.80 -26.27 -8.90
C ARG A 731 -27.39 -25.68 -8.90
N ASP A 732 -27.21 -24.54 -9.56
CA ASP A 732 -25.96 -23.85 -9.76
C ASP A 732 -25.55 -22.97 -8.57
N ALA A 733 -26.36 -22.92 -7.51
CA ALA A 733 -26.10 -22.18 -6.28
C ALA A 733 -24.72 -22.47 -5.66
N ILE A 734 -23.96 -21.40 -5.43
CA ILE A 734 -22.65 -21.42 -4.76
C ILE A 734 -22.76 -20.52 -3.52
N LEU A 735 -22.44 -21.06 -2.35
CA LEU A 735 -22.24 -20.26 -1.14
C LEU A 735 -21.09 -19.27 -1.39
N ALA A 736 -21.38 -17.97 -1.36
CA ALA A 736 -20.40 -16.92 -1.63
C ALA A 736 -19.87 -16.29 -0.33
N ARG A 737 -20.77 -16.04 0.63
CA ARG A 737 -20.48 -15.39 1.91
C ARG A 737 -21.34 -15.99 3.01
N PHE A 738 -20.91 -15.92 4.26
CA PHE A 738 -21.76 -16.20 5.40
C PHE A 738 -21.17 -15.61 6.68
N ALA A 739 -22.03 -15.49 7.69
CA ALA A 739 -21.65 -15.24 9.07
C ALA A 739 -22.68 -15.94 9.97
N ALA A 740 -22.24 -16.41 11.14
CA ALA A 740 -23.15 -17.03 12.09
C ALA A 740 -22.87 -16.56 13.52
N SER A 741 -23.89 -16.65 14.36
CA SER A 741 -23.76 -16.45 15.80
C SER A 741 -24.86 -17.24 16.50
N GLY A 742 -24.48 -18.28 17.25
CA GLY A 742 -25.44 -19.17 17.86
C GLY A 742 -26.24 -19.96 16.82
N GLY A 743 -27.54 -20.02 17.04
CA GLY A 743 -28.49 -20.65 16.12
C GLY A 743 -28.84 -19.82 14.88
N ARG A 744 -28.21 -18.66 14.68
CA ARG A 744 -28.54 -17.75 13.58
C ARG A 744 -27.41 -17.71 12.58
N ILE A 745 -27.79 -17.58 11.32
CA ILE A 745 -26.85 -17.51 10.21
C ILE A 745 -27.40 -16.56 9.14
N LEU A 746 -26.50 -15.76 8.59
CA LEU A 746 -26.68 -14.95 7.41
C LEU A 746 -25.77 -15.55 6.33
N PHE A 747 -26.28 -15.82 5.14
CA PHE A 747 -25.43 -16.32 4.06
C PHE A 747 -25.87 -15.82 2.69
N GLY A 748 -24.89 -15.49 1.87
CA GLY A 748 -25.05 -15.06 0.48
C GLY A 748 -24.80 -16.23 -0.46
N VAL A 749 -25.68 -16.40 -1.44
CA VAL A 749 -25.59 -17.41 -2.49
C VAL A 749 -25.59 -16.71 -3.84
N ARG A 750 -24.68 -17.11 -4.72
CA ARG A 750 -24.69 -16.73 -6.13
C ARG A 750 -25.28 -17.85 -6.97
N ALA A 751 -26.28 -17.54 -7.79
CA ALA A 751 -26.87 -18.48 -8.72
C ALA A 751 -27.51 -17.74 -9.89
N SER A 752 -27.31 -18.23 -11.11
CA SER A 752 -27.98 -17.73 -12.31
C SER A 752 -27.81 -16.21 -12.51
N GLY A 753 -26.62 -15.68 -12.19
CA GLY A 753 -26.29 -14.25 -12.28
C GLY A 753 -26.89 -13.38 -11.18
N ARG A 754 -27.64 -13.96 -10.22
CA ARG A 754 -28.26 -13.26 -9.10
C ARG A 754 -27.45 -13.49 -7.82
N ASP A 755 -27.40 -12.46 -6.99
CA ASP A 755 -26.83 -12.50 -5.66
C ASP A 755 -27.98 -12.47 -4.63
N VAL A 756 -28.13 -13.55 -3.86
CA VAL A 756 -29.25 -13.75 -2.93
C VAL A 756 -28.72 -13.85 -1.51
N LEU A 757 -29.27 -13.05 -0.60
CA LEU A 757 -28.96 -13.06 0.81
C LEU A 757 -30.06 -13.79 1.57
N ILE A 758 -29.69 -14.77 2.39
CA ILE A 758 -30.61 -15.58 3.18
C ILE A 758 -30.28 -15.43 4.67
N GLN A 759 -31.28 -15.14 5.47
CA GLN A 759 -31.20 -15.13 6.92
C GLN A 759 -32.02 -16.29 7.49
N VAL A 760 -31.39 -17.11 8.33
CA VAL A 760 -32.06 -18.21 9.03
C VAL A 760 -32.05 -17.95 10.53
N ARG A 761 -33.21 -18.17 11.15
CA ARG A 761 -33.41 -18.00 12.59
C ARG A 761 -33.98 -19.28 13.21
N PRO A 762 -33.61 -19.62 14.46
CA PRO A 762 -34.20 -20.75 15.15
C PRO A 762 -35.72 -20.62 15.25
N GLY A 763 -36.45 -21.67 14.85
CA GLY A 763 -37.92 -21.72 14.98
C GLY A 763 -38.69 -20.86 13.98
N ARG A 764 -38.03 -20.14 13.06
CA ARG A 764 -38.66 -19.42 11.95
C ARG A 764 -38.17 -19.94 10.60
N GLY A 765 -38.94 -19.68 9.55
CA GLY A 765 -38.52 -19.93 8.17
C GLY A 765 -37.30 -19.08 7.79
N ALA A 766 -36.70 -19.39 6.64
CA ALA A 766 -35.66 -18.55 6.06
C ALA A 766 -36.27 -17.29 5.44
N GLU A 767 -35.68 -16.13 5.74
CA GLU A 767 -35.97 -14.90 5.03
C GLU A 767 -34.98 -14.74 3.88
N VAL A 768 -35.46 -14.34 2.71
CA VAL A 768 -34.66 -14.25 1.49
C VAL A 768 -34.80 -12.87 0.89
N ALA A 769 -33.68 -12.24 0.56
CA ALA A 769 -33.62 -10.99 -0.17
C ALA A 769 -32.66 -11.12 -1.35
N GLU A 770 -33.12 -10.76 -2.55
CA GLU A 770 -32.20 -10.52 -3.66
C GLU A 770 -31.55 -9.16 -3.46
N VAL A 771 -30.22 -9.10 -3.49
CA VAL A 771 -29.49 -7.86 -3.23
C VAL A 771 -28.35 -7.72 -4.24
N PRO A 772 -28.02 -6.48 -4.62
CA PRO A 772 -26.87 -6.22 -5.46
C PRO A 772 -25.57 -6.57 -4.70
N LEU A 773 -24.49 -6.84 -5.44
CA LEU A 773 -23.21 -7.27 -4.87
C LEU A 773 -22.67 -6.26 -3.84
N GLU A 774 -22.96 -4.98 -4.02
CA GLU A 774 -22.58 -3.88 -3.13
C GLU A 774 -23.25 -3.95 -1.76
N LEU A 775 -24.32 -4.73 -1.58
CA LEU A 775 -24.93 -4.97 -0.27
C LEU A 775 -24.53 -6.32 0.33
N MET A 776 -23.79 -7.16 -0.40
CA MET A 776 -23.30 -8.43 0.14
C MET A 776 -22.25 -8.19 1.25
N PRO A 777 -22.34 -8.92 2.38
CA PRO A 777 -21.39 -8.76 3.47
C PRO A 777 -19.96 -9.11 3.03
N GLU A 778 -19.02 -8.20 3.26
CA GLU A 778 -17.57 -8.41 3.05
C GLU A 778 -16.80 -8.54 4.35
N ALA A 779 -17.26 -7.84 5.38
CA ALA A 779 -16.56 -7.69 6.65
C ALA A 779 -17.39 -8.28 7.80
N GLU A 780 -17.16 -7.77 9.00
CA GLU A 780 -17.85 -8.13 10.22
C GLU A 780 -19.39 -8.06 10.08
N VAL A 781 -20.07 -9.11 10.55
CA VAL A 781 -21.52 -9.19 10.66
C VAL A 781 -21.88 -9.34 12.14
N ALA A 782 -22.73 -8.45 12.64
CA ALA A 782 -23.22 -8.46 14.00
C ALA A 782 -24.71 -8.84 14.04
N PHE A 783 -25.04 -9.83 14.88
CA PHE A 783 -26.40 -10.29 15.12
C PHE A 783 -26.93 -9.71 16.44
N SER A 784 -28.17 -9.21 16.47
CA SER A 784 -28.83 -8.70 17.70
C SER A 784 -28.85 -9.74 18.82
N GLU A 785 -29.10 -9.44 20.09
CA GLU A 785 -29.44 -10.51 21.06
C GLU A 785 -30.90 -10.98 20.91
N ALA A 786 -31.80 -10.09 20.46
CA ALA A 786 -33.19 -10.43 20.27
C ALA A 786 -33.36 -11.45 19.11
N PRO A 787 -34.20 -12.49 19.27
CA PRO A 787 -34.44 -13.49 18.22
C PRO A 787 -34.86 -12.87 16.89
N ASP A 788 -35.70 -11.83 16.93
CA ASP A 788 -36.22 -11.10 15.77
C ASP A 788 -35.53 -9.74 15.57
N GLY A 789 -34.39 -9.53 16.25
CA GLY A 789 -33.62 -8.30 16.12
C GLY A 789 -32.88 -8.21 14.79
N PRO A 790 -32.43 -6.99 14.43
CA PRO A 790 -31.74 -6.75 13.17
C PRO A 790 -30.36 -7.42 13.11
N VAL A 791 -29.88 -7.60 11.89
CA VAL A 791 -28.50 -7.98 11.56
C VAL A 791 -27.84 -6.80 10.88
N ALA A 792 -26.58 -6.50 11.22
CA ALA A 792 -25.83 -5.41 10.61
C ALA A 792 -24.45 -5.86 10.16
N TRP A 793 -23.92 -5.24 9.11
CA TRP A 793 -22.58 -5.50 8.61
C TRP A 793 -21.97 -4.29 7.92
N LEU A 794 -20.65 -4.30 7.76
CA LEU A 794 -19.93 -3.31 6.99
C LEU A 794 -19.63 -3.80 5.57
N ARG A 795 -19.80 -2.90 4.61
CA ARG A 795 -19.36 -3.03 3.22
C ARG A 795 -18.57 -1.79 2.85
N GLY A 796 -17.25 -1.91 2.75
CA GLY A 796 -16.38 -0.75 2.63
C GLY A 796 -16.70 0.26 3.73
N ALA A 797 -17.07 1.48 3.33
CA ALA A 797 -17.48 2.56 4.22
C ALA A 797 -18.97 2.51 4.65
N SER A 798 -19.79 1.64 4.06
CA SER A 798 -21.23 1.62 4.30
C SER A 798 -21.61 0.64 5.40
N LEU A 799 -22.36 1.14 6.40
CA LEU A 799 -23.02 0.32 7.41
C LEU A 799 -24.39 -0.10 6.88
N VAL A 800 -24.59 -1.40 6.73
CA VAL A 800 -25.82 -2.02 6.23
C VAL A 800 -26.55 -2.69 7.39
N ALA A 801 -27.88 -2.57 7.41
CA ALA A 801 -28.73 -3.29 8.36
C ALA A 801 -29.86 -4.01 7.63
N TRP A 802 -30.28 -5.14 8.21
CA TRP A 802 -31.40 -5.94 7.76
C TRP A 802 -32.30 -6.31 8.95
N SER A 803 -33.49 -5.71 8.96
CA SER A 803 -34.59 -6.02 9.88
C SER A 803 -35.53 -7.06 9.28
N SER A 804 -36.17 -7.85 10.13
CA SER A 804 -37.12 -8.90 9.71
C SER A 804 -38.24 -8.34 8.84
N GLY A 805 -38.48 -8.98 7.70
CA GLY A 805 -39.53 -8.57 6.75
C GLY A 805 -39.20 -7.34 5.91
N GLU A 806 -38.00 -6.78 6.02
CA GLU A 806 -37.50 -5.67 5.19
C GLU A 806 -36.41 -6.18 4.22
N ALA A 807 -36.01 -5.36 3.24
CA ALA A 807 -34.80 -5.61 2.46
C ALA A 807 -33.56 -5.02 3.16
N PRO A 808 -32.37 -5.63 3.04
CA PRO A 808 -31.11 -5.02 3.46
C PRO A 808 -30.95 -3.63 2.88
N ARG A 809 -30.57 -2.66 3.72
CA ARG A 809 -30.30 -1.29 3.27
C ARG A 809 -29.13 -0.64 3.99
N PRO A 810 -28.37 0.23 3.30
CA PRO A 810 -27.36 1.04 3.97
C PRO A 810 -28.06 2.06 4.88
N ILE A 811 -27.61 2.15 6.13
CA ILE A 811 -28.17 3.06 7.15
C ILE A 811 -27.23 4.21 7.49
N ALA A 812 -25.93 4.08 7.22
CA ALA A 812 -24.94 5.13 7.40
C ALA A 812 -23.68 4.87 6.55
N SER A 813 -22.88 5.92 6.33
CA SER A 813 -21.54 5.85 5.75
C SER A 813 -20.47 6.42 6.67
N LEU A 814 -19.28 5.82 6.62
CA LEU A 814 -18.10 6.08 7.44
C LEU A 814 -16.97 6.63 6.57
N ALA A 815 -16.42 7.79 6.91
CA ALA A 815 -15.29 8.37 6.18
C ALA A 815 -13.92 7.72 6.49
N ASN A 816 -13.91 6.61 7.23
CA ASN A 816 -12.83 6.31 8.18
C ASN A 816 -11.65 5.48 7.64
N LEU A 817 -10.44 5.78 8.14
CA LEU A 817 -9.26 4.90 8.10
C LEU A 817 -9.11 4.01 9.34
N GLY A 818 -9.71 4.39 10.47
CA GLY A 818 -9.66 3.59 11.70
C GLY A 818 -10.38 2.25 11.55
N GLU A 819 -9.94 1.25 12.31
CA GLU A 819 -10.45 -0.11 12.20
C GLU A 819 -11.85 -0.21 12.85
N PRO A 820 -12.92 -0.43 12.07
CA PRO A 820 -14.26 -0.47 12.62
C PRO A 820 -14.54 -1.83 13.26
N ALA A 821 -15.36 -1.82 14.32
CA ALA A 821 -15.93 -3.01 14.90
C ALA A 821 -17.42 -2.82 15.18
N LEU A 822 -18.24 -3.79 14.78
CA LEU A 822 -19.69 -3.75 15.00
C LEU A 822 -20.07 -4.45 16.29
N GLY A 823 -20.86 -3.75 17.09
CA GLY A 823 -21.50 -4.32 18.25
C GLY A 823 -22.83 -4.95 17.88
N GLN A 824 -23.34 -5.79 18.78
CA GLN A 824 -24.62 -6.45 18.58
C GLN A 824 -25.76 -5.41 18.45
N PRO A 825 -26.53 -5.43 17.34
CA PRO A 825 -27.65 -4.51 17.16
C PRO A 825 -28.68 -4.61 18.29
N THR A 826 -29.22 -3.47 18.70
CA THR A 826 -30.25 -3.34 19.74
C THR A 826 -31.45 -2.57 19.18
N SER A 827 -32.50 -2.40 19.97
CA SER A 827 -33.62 -1.51 19.62
C SER A 827 -33.20 -0.04 19.47
N ALA A 828 -32.09 0.38 20.10
CA ALA A 828 -31.56 1.72 19.96
C ALA A 828 -30.76 1.92 18.66
N GLY A 829 -30.29 0.85 18.04
CA GLY A 829 -29.47 0.89 16.83
C GLY A 829 -28.31 -0.10 16.83
N VAL A 830 -27.36 0.11 15.93
CA VAL A 830 -26.14 -0.67 15.77
C VAL A 830 -24.98 0.02 16.50
N PRO A 831 -24.46 -0.55 17.60
CA PRO A 831 -23.24 -0.04 18.21
C PRO A 831 -22.05 -0.19 17.24
N LEU A 832 -21.21 0.83 17.17
CA LEU A 832 -20.03 0.91 16.33
C LEU A 832 -18.86 1.39 17.19
N LEU A 833 -17.74 0.70 17.11
CA LEU A 833 -16.45 1.16 17.61
C LEU A 833 -15.52 1.47 16.44
N LEU A 834 -14.79 2.57 16.54
CA LEU A 834 -13.70 2.91 15.63
C LEU A 834 -12.42 2.97 16.44
N SER A 835 -11.48 2.07 16.13
CA SER A 835 -10.20 2.00 16.83
C SER A 835 -9.10 2.70 16.04
N PHE A 836 -8.31 3.52 16.73
CA PHE A 836 -7.14 4.22 16.22
C PHE A 836 -5.92 3.87 17.08
N HIS A 837 -4.73 4.42 16.79
CA HIS A 837 -3.49 4.02 17.46
C HIS A 837 -3.48 4.32 18.97
N GLY A 838 -4.04 5.46 19.37
CA GLY A 838 -4.08 5.99 20.72
C GLY A 838 -5.47 6.21 21.30
N LEU A 839 -6.55 6.03 20.53
CA LEU A 839 -7.92 6.21 21.02
C LEU A 839 -8.93 5.25 20.38
N THR A 840 -10.07 5.05 21.04
CA THR A 840 -11.24 4.38 20.46
C THR A 840 -12.46 5.25 20.62
N LEU A 841 -13.30 5.31 19.59
CA LEU A 841 -14.58 6.02 19.62
C LEU A 841 -15.74 5.03 19.52
N GLY A 842 -16.76 5.24 20.33
CA GLY A 842 -18.02 4.49 20.29
C GLY A 842 -19.19 5.37 19.84
N ARG A 843 -20.12 4.78 19.09
CA ARG A 843 -21.41 5.38 18.73
C ARG A 843 -22.47 4.30 18.55
N THR A 844 -23.72 4.58 18.93
CA THR A 844 -24.86 3.76 18.47
C THR A 844 -25.51 4.41 17.26
N VAL A 845 -25.46 3.76 16.10
CA VAL A 845 -26.08 4.25 14.87
C VAL A 845 -27.54 3.80 14.82
N PRO A 846 -28.52 4.73 14.85
CA PRO A 846 -29.92 4.35 14.84
C PRO A 846 -30.28 3.64 13.53
N ILE A 847 -31.16 2.64 13.60
CA ILE A 847 -31.75 1.99 12.43
C ILE A 847 -33.05 2.73 12.11
N PRO A 848 -33.13 3.50 11.02
CA PRO A 848 -34.37 4.19 10.67
C PRO A 848 -35.50 3.19 10.45
N PRO A 849 -36.76 3.49 10.80
CA PRO A 849 -37.90 2.64 10.46
C PRO A 849 -37.97 2.44 8.94
N ALA A 850 -38.50 1.30 8.48
CA ALA A 850 -38.76 1.11 7.06
C ALA A 850 -39.61 2.26 6.52
N ALA A 851 -39.04 3.01 5.58
CA ALA A 851 -39.84 3.92 4.80
C ALA A 851 -40.84 3.08 4.01
N THR A 852 -42.12 3.47 4.03
CA THR A 852 -43.15 2.91 3.15
C THR A 852 -42.92 3.44 1.73
N THR A 853 -41.71 3.30 1.19
CA THR A 853 -41.38 3.73 -0.16
C THR A 853 -42.02 2.76 -1.13
N ALA A 854 -42.78 3.31 -2.09
CA ALA A 854 -43.32 2.55 -3.21
C ALA A 854 -42.20 1.74 -3.90
N GLN A 855 -42.49 0.49 -4.24
CA GLN A 855 -41.59 -0.37 -5.01
C GLN A 855 -41.12 0.39 -6.27
N GLY A 856 -39.81 0.65 -6.38
CA GLY A 856 -39.20 1.33 -7.54
C GLY A 856 -38.51 2.67 -7.26
N ALA A 857 -38.59 3.22 -6.04
CA ALA A 857 -37.78 4.40 -5.69
C ALA A 857 -36.29 4.04 -5.61
N THR A 858 -35.43 4.82 -6.26
CA THR A 858 -33.97 4.66 -6.15
C THR A 858 -33.54 4.85 -4.70
N ALA A 859 -32.71 3.93 -4.20
CA ALA A 859 -32.23 3.99 -2.81
C ALA A 859 -31.47 5.29 -2.59
N LYS A 860 -31.96 6.15 -1.68
CA LYS A 860 -31.24 7.34 -1.26
C LYS A 860 -29.89 6.92 -0.67
N ALA A 861 -28.83 7.63 -1.04
CA ALA A 861 -27.51 7.41 -0.45
C ALA A 861 -27.58 7.45 1.09
N PRO A 862 -26.91 6.51 1.78
CA PRO A 862 -26.87 6.53 3.24
C PRO A 862 -26.29 7.86 3.76
N PRO A 863 -26.81 8.40 4.87
CA PRO A 863 -26.26 9.60 5.47
C PRO A 863 -24.84 9.33 6.01
N LEU A 864 -23.96 10.32 5.88
CA LEU A 864 -22.69 10.35 6.62
C LEU A 864 -22.98 10.45 8.12
N LEU A 865 -22.18 9.77 8.94
CA LEU A 865 -22.30 9.91 10.39
C LEU A 865 -21.98 11.35 10.81
N PRO A 866 -22.77 11.91 11.76
CA PRO A 866 -22.57 13.29 12.18
C PRO A 866 -21.36 13.42 13.13
N LEU A 867 -20.98 14.66 13.40
CA LEU A 867 -19.82 15.03 14.24
C LEU A 867 -20.05 14.82 15.73
N ASP A 868 -21.31 14.92 16.17
CA ASP A 868 -21.74 14.79 17.57
C ASP A 868 -22.12 13.34 17.91
N GLY A 869 -22.33 13.03 19.19
CA GLY A 869 -22.79 11.70 19.64
C GLY A 869 -21.75 10.58 19.59
N TRP A 870 -20.47 10.94 19.55
CA TRP A 870 -19.35 10.02 19.72
C TRP A 870 -18.85 10.04 21.17
N GLU A 871 -18.58 8.86 21.70
CA GLU A 871 -18.06 8.69 23.06
C GLU A 871 -16.63 8.15 23.00
N ILE A 872 -15.72 8.72 23.77
CA ILE A 872 -14.37 8.20 23.90
C ILE A 872 -14.41 6.96 24.80
N ALA A 873 -13.94 5.84 24.26
CA ALA A 873 -13.70 4.60 24.98
C ALA A 873 -12.18 4.39 25.17
N PRO A 874 -11.77 3.58 26.17
CA PRO A 874 -10.40 3.07 26.25
C PRO A 874 -9.97 2.45 24.92
N ASN A 875 -8.67 2.47 24.61
CA ASN A 875 -8.18 1.88 23.37
C ASN A 875 -8.34 0.35 23.42
N VAL A 876 -9.52 -0.13 23.04
CA VAL A 876 -9.93 -1.50 23.32
C VAL A 876 -8.97 -2.49 22.69
N ARG A 877 -8.52 -2.26 21.45
CA ARG A 877 -7.60 -3.15 20.72
C ARG A 877 -6.20 -3.19 21.32
N ALA A 878 -5.62 -2.02 21.62
CA ALA A 878 -4.30 -1.95 22.23
C ALA A 878 -4.28 -2.49 23.67
N GLU A 879 -5.39 -2.33 24.39
CA GLU A 879 -5.50 -2.65 25.82
C GLU A 879 -6.32 -3.93 26.11
N LEU A 880 -6.72 -4.70 25.08
CA LEU A 880 -7.55 -5.91 25.20
C LEU A 880 -7.07 -6.85 26.33
N THR A 881 -5.76 -7.10 26.41
CA THR A 881 -5.14 -7.99 27.40
C THR A 881 -5.03 -7.38 28.79
N ARG A 882 -5.34 -6.10 28.95
CA ARG A 882 -5.28 -5.37 30.23
C ARG A 882 -6.66 -5.19 30.87
N MET A 883 -7.71 -5.33 30.07
CA MET A 883 -9.09 -5.16 30.50
C MET A 883 -9.49 -6.18 31.58
N PRO A 884 -10.29 -5.77 32.58
CA PRO A 884 -10.79 -6.67 33.61
C PRO A 884 -11.83 -7.65 33.04
N ALA A 885 -12.05 -8.77 33.75
CA ALA A 885 -13.19 -9.64 33.46
C ALA A 885 -14.51 -8.94 33.78
N CYS A 886 -15.53 -9.17 32.95
CA CYS A 886 -16.86 -8.65 33.19
C CYS A 886 -17.53 -9.28 34.44
N ALA A 887 -18.39 -8.50 35.10
CA ALA A 887 -19.37 -9.04 36.04
C ALA A 887 -20.37 -9.98 35.32
N ALA A 888 -21.17 -10.74 36.06
CA ALA A 888 -22.12 -11.71 35.47
C ALA A 888 -23.17 -11.06 34.55
N ARG A 889 -23.49 -9.78 34.74
CA ARG A 889 -24.40 -8.98 33.91
C ARG A 889 -23.73 -7.64 33.57
N PRO A 890 -22.76 -7.63 32.65
CA PRO A 890 -22.04 -6.42 32.31
C PRO A 890 -22.96 -5.46 31.54
N PRO A 891 -22.95 -4.15 31.85
CA PRO A 891 -23.61 -3.15 31.02
C PRO A 891 -22.86 -2.98 29.69
N GLY A 892 -23.49 -2.29 28.74
CA GLY A 892 -22.85 -1.86 27.50
C GLY A 892 -23.03 -2.79 26.30
N ALA A 893 -22.61 -2.27 25.15
CA ALA A 893 -22.66 -2.97 23.87
C ALA A 893 -21.60 -4.07 23.81
N ARG A 894 -21.94 -5.17 23.14
CA ARG A 894 -21.07 -6.34 22.96
C ARG A 894 -20.35 -6.29 21.63
N PHE A 895 -19.03 -6.45 21.64
CA PHE A 895 -18.20 -6.50 20.43
C PHE A 895 -17.35 -7.77 20.41
N LEU A 896 -17.03 -8.25 19.22
CA LEU A 896 -16.07 -9.34 19.01
C LEU A 896 -14.81 -8.77 18.37
N LEU A 897 -13.71 -8.79 19.11
CA LEU A 897 -12.42 -8.22 18.70
C LEU A 897 -11.36 -9.31 18.66
N ASP A 898 -10.53 -9.31 17.62
CA ASP A 898 -9.42 -10.25 17.49
C ASP A 898 -8.07 -9.63 17.83
N ARG A 899 -7.11 -10.50 18.12
CA ARG A 899 -5.72 -10.14 18.33
C ARG A 899 -4.82 -11.27 17.83
N ALA A 900 -3.75 -10.89 17.15
CA ALA A 900 -2.75 -11.82 16.60
C ALA A 900 -1.86 -12.46 17.68
N SER A 901 -1.83 -11.94 18.91
CA SER A 901 -1.04 -12.50 20.00
C SER A 901 -1.72 -12.33 21.35
N ALA A 902 -1.76 -13.41 22.13
CA ALA A 902 -2.19 -13.40 23.52
C ALA A 902 -1.35 -14.40 24.33
N PHE A 903 -1.46 -14.35 25.65
CA PHE A 903 -0.83 -15.34 26.53
C PHE A 903 -1.89 -15.99 27.42
N ALA A 904 -1.77 -17.31 27.59
CA ALA A 904 -2.49 -18.04 28.63
C ALA A 904 -1.51 -18.71 29.58
N THR A 905 -1.85 -18.75 30.87
CA THR A 905 -1.15 -19.55 31.87
C THR A 905 -2.01 -20.77 32.18
N ILE A 906 -1.62 -21.95 31.72
CA ILE A 906 -2.35 -23.20 31.90
C ILE A 906 -1.58 -24.05 32.89
N ASP A 907 -2.21 -24.40 34.01
CA ASP A 907 -1.59 -25.21 35.07
C ASP A 907 -0.24 -24.64 35.54
N GLY A 908 -0.16 -23.30 35.65
CA GLY A 908 1.04 -22.57 36.04
C GLY A 908 2.08 -22.35 34.94
N ARG A 909 1.88 -22.89 33.73
CA ARG A 909 2.78 -22.71 32.58
C ARG A 909 2.25 -21.67 31.61
N ARG A 910 3.05 -20.64 31.33
CA ARG A 910 2.73 -19.63 30.32
C ARG A 910 2.93 -20.21 28.92
N ALA A 911 1.94 -20.03 28.05
CA ALA A 911 1.99 -20.45 26.66
C ALA A 911 1.47 -19.29 25.77
N PRO A 912 2.13 -19.01 24.63
CA PRO A 912 1.63 -18.06 23.66
C PRO A 912 0.42 -18.61 22.91
N ALA A 913 -0.44 -17.71 22.46
CA ALA A 913 -1.54 -18.01 21.56
C ALA A 913 -1.33 -17.29 20.22
N SER A 914 -1.40 -18.05 19.11
CA SER A 914 -1.26 -17.52 17.74
C SER A 914 -2.46 -16.69 17.31
N THR A 915 -3.62 -16.88 17.95
CA THR A 915 -4.82 -16.09 17.69
C THR A 915 -5.72 -16.12 18.91
N ALA A 916 -6.30 -14.98 19.27
CA ALA A 916 -7.35 -14.89 20.27
C ALA A 916 -8.49 -13.98 19.81
N VAL A 917 -9.72 -14.38 20.12
CA VAL A 917 -10.95 -13.61 19.91
C VAL A 917 -11.53 -13.28 21.28
N TYR A 918 -11.79 -12.00 21.49
CA TYR A 918 -12.29 -11.42 22.73
C TYR A 918 -13.73 -10.96 22.52
N ASP A 919 -14.61 -11.38 23.42
CA ASP A 919 -15.96 -10.86 23.56
C ASP A 919 -15.92 -9.77 24.62
N VAL A 920 -15.99 -8.51 24.20
CA VAL A 920 -15.86 -7.34 25.08
C VAL A 920 -17.17 -6.60 25.24
N ARG A 921 -17.34 -5.99 26.40
CA ARG A 921 -18.47 -5.10 26.72
C ARG A 921 -17.93 -3.69 26.89
N VAL A 922 -18.55 -2.74 26.18
CA VAL A 922 -18.16 -1.33 26.20
C VAL A 922 -19.35 -0.47 26.57
N SER A 923 -19.19 0.33 27.63
CA SER A 923 -20.18 1.27 28.15
C SER A 923 -19.50 2.59 28.47
N GLY A 924 -19.43 3.50 27.50
CA GLY A 924 -18.66 4.73 27.62
C GLY A 924 -17.18 4.43 27.90
N ARG A 925 -16.69 4.84 29.08
CA ARG A 925 -15.31 4.60 29.50
C ARG A 925 -15.07 3.23 30.15
N ASP A 926 -16.12 2.49 30.48
CA ASP A 926 -16.00 1.19 31.11
C ASP A 926 -15.90 0.09 30.05
N VAL A 927 -14.82 -0.69 30.10
CA VAL A 927 -14.57 -1.82 29.22
C VAL A 927 -14.23 -3.06 30.03
N CYS A 928 -14.83 -4.19 29.68
CA CYS A 928 -14.49 -5.48 30.29
C CYS A 928 -14.54 -6.62 29.28
N VAL A 929 -13.85 -7.72 29.58
CA VAL A 929 -13.83 -8.94 28.78
C VAL A 929 -14.83 -9.94 29.34
N ALA A 930 -15.84 -10.29 28.56
CA ALA A 930 -16.85 -11.28 28.90
C ALA A 930 -16.39 -12.69 28.55
N LYS A 931 -15.78 -12.88 27.36
CA LYS A 931 -15.31 -14.19 26.89
C LYS A 931 -14.01 -14.08 26.12
N ILE A 932 -13.25 -15.18 26.08
CA ILE A 932 -12.01 -15.32 25.31
C ILE A 932 -12.01 -16.70 24.66
N ALA A 933 -11.73 -16.76 23.36
CA ALA A 933 -11.38 -17.99 22.64
C ALA A 933 -9.96 -17.84 22.09
N ALA A 934 -9.07 -18.77 22.39
CA ALA A 934 -7.66 -18.69 22.01
C ALA A 934 -7.14 -20.00 21.43
N LEU A 935 -6.30 -19.89 20.41
CA LEU A 935 -5.52 -20.98 19.83
C LEU A 935 -4.10 -20.94 20.36
N MET A 936 -3.71 -21.99 21.06
CA MET A 936 -2.38 -22.05 21.68
C MET A 936 -1.34 -22.51 20.66
N ASP A 937 -0.16 -21.89 20.70
CA ASP A 937 0.99 -22.39 19.96
C ASP A 937 1.67 -23.49 20.75
N LEU A 938 1.74 -24.66 20.12
CA LEU A 938 2.45 -25.81 20.65
C LEU A 938 3.92 -25.63 20.30
N GLU A 939 4.67 -24.86 21.10
CA GLU A 939 6.13 -24.86 20.96
C GLU A 939 6.65 -26.30 21.03
N ARG A 940 7.56 -26.64 20.11
CA ARG A 940 8.27 -27.91 20.13
C ARG A 940 8.94 -28.03 21.49
N ARG A 941 8.49 -29.00 22.29
CA ARG A 941 9.04 -29.30 23.62
C ARG A 941 10.57 -29.27 23.58
N THR A 942 11.17 -28.40 24.39
CA THR A 942 12.48 -28.68 24.97
C THR A 942 12.34 -29.85 25.94
N ASP A 943 13.20 -30.85 25.78
CA ASP A 943 13.07 -32.20 26.32
C ASP A 943 12.83 -32.29 27.83
N GLY A 944 11.99 -33.25 28.24
CA GLY A 944 12.13 -33.88 29.56
C GLY A 944 11.02 -33.69 30.60
N GLN A 945 9.73 -33.85 30.28
CA GLN A 945 8.77 -34.45 31.24
C GLN A 945 7.39 -34.77 30.61
N PRO A 946 6.81 -35.97 30.84
CA PRO A 946 5.48 -36.36 30.37
C PRO A 946 4.38 -35.81 31.30
N SER A 947 4.11 -34.51 31.26
CA SER A 947 2.85 -33.96 31.78
C SER A 947 1.72 -34.19 30.77
N ALA A 948 0.46 -34.21 31.25
CA ALA A 948 -0.74 -34.26 30.42
C ALA A 948 -0.61 -33.36 29.17
N GLY A 949 -0.96 -33.86 27.98
CA GLY A 949 -0.65 -33.20 26.70
C GLY A 949 -1.06 -31.73 26.64
N PRO A 950 -0.35 -30.89 25.87
CA PRO A 950 -0.59 -29.44 25.82
C PRO A 950 -1.94 -29.11 25.18
N LEU A 951 -2.71 -28.22 25.82
CA LEU A 951 -3.98 -27.75 25.28
C LEU A 951 -3.72 -26.97 23.99
N ALA A 952 -4.42 -27.33 22.92
CA ALA A 952 -4.26 -26.70 21.62
C ALA A 952 -5.26 -25.55 21.39
N PHE A 953 -6.27 -25.45 22.25
CA PHE A 953 -7.22 -24.32 22.31
C PHE A 953 -7.81 -24.17 23.72
N VAL A 954 -8.30 -22.96 24.01
CA VAL A 954 -9.05 -22.63 25.24
C VAL A 954 -10.22 -21.72 24.88
N ARG A 955 -11.39 -21.96 25.47
CA ARG A 955 -12.55 -21.05 25.44
C ARG A 955 -13.02 -20.79 26.86
N ALA A 956 -13.13 -19.52 27.23
CA ALA A 956 -13.51 -19.10 28.57
C ALA A 956 -14.64 -18.08 28.49
N ASP A 957 -15.74 -18.36 29.17
CA ASP A 957 -16.81 -17.41 29.49
C ASP A 957 -16.57 -16.93 30.92
N LEU A 958 -15.89 -15.78 31.04
CA LEU A 958 -15.42 -15.23 32.30
C LEU A 958 -16.59 -14.72 33.15
N ALA A 959 -17.60 -14.14 32.51
CA ALA A 959 -18.81 -13.67 33.17
C ALA A 959 -19.62 -14.83 33.78
N ALA A 960 -19.74 -15.94 33.05
CA ALA A 960 -20.42 -17.15 33.54
C ALA A 960 -19.52 -18.10 34.36
N ARG A 961 -18.22 -17.78 34.49
CA ARG A 961 -17.20 -18.65 35.13
C ARG A 961 -17.17 -20.07 34.58
N ARG A 962 -17.25 -20.21 33.25
CA ARG A 962 -17.17 -21.50 32.55
C ARG A 962 -15.99 -21.49 31.59
N ALA A 963 -15.29 -22.61 31.46
CA ALA A 963 -14.25 -22.75 30.46
C ALA A 963 -14.12 -24.20 29.98
N GLU A 964 -13.65 -24.34 28.75
CA GLU A 964 -13.30 -25.61 28.13
C GLU A 964 -11.99 -25.48 27.34
N GLY A 965 -11.28 -26.60 27.20
CA GLY A 965 -10.12 -26.69 26.33
C GLY A 965 -9.75 -28.15 26.08
N GLY A 966 -8.98 -28.38 25.03
CA GLY A 966 -8.59 -29.73 24.66
C GLY A 966 -7.51 -29.79 23.60
N ASP A 967 -7.18 -31.02 23.20
CA ASP A 967 -6.32 -31.31 22.06
C ASP A 967 -7.13 -31.05 20.76
N ARG A 968 -6.49 -30.64 19.66
CA ARG A 968 -7.15 -30.43 18.35
C ARG A 968 -7.46 -31.76 17.62
N GLY A 969 -7.52 -32.90 18.30
CA GLY A 969 -7.50 -34.22 17.68
C GLY A 969 -8.88 -34.80 17.42
N ILE A 970 -9.31 -34.85 16.16
CA ILE A 970 -10.23 -35.88 15.68
C ILE A 970 -9.34 -37.00 15.14
N GLY A 971 -9.33 -38.18 15.76
CA GLY A 971 -8.38 -39.25 15.44
C GLY A 971 -8.21 -39.52 13.93
N GLN A 972 -6.97 -39.74 13.50
CA GLN A 972 -6.54 -40.05 12.11
C GLN A 972 -7.15 -41.34 11.49
N GLY A 973 -8.24 -41.90 12.04
CA GLY A 973 -8.79 -43.20 11.67
C GLY A 973 -9.80 -43.23 10.52
N ALA A 974 -10.16 -42.10 9.89
CA ALA A 974 -11.23 -42.05 8.87
C ALA A 974 -10.75 -42.21 7.41
N GLY A 975 -9.51 -42.67 7.19
CA GLY A 975 -8.92 -42.82 5.86
C GLY A 975 -8.58 -44.27 5.50
N LYS A 976 -9.58 -45.14 5.32
CA LYS A 976 -9.46 -46.40 4.55
C LYS A 976 -10.81 -46.80 3.96
N LEU A 977 -11.13 -46.22 2.80
CA LEU A 977 -12.14 -46.73 1.87
C LEU A 977 -11.57 -46.57 0.46
N GLY A 978 -11.36 -47.68 -0.24
CA GLY A 978 -11.11 -47.71 -1.69
C GLY A 978 -9.83 -48.42 -2.13
N GLY A 979 -9.81 -49.75 -2.07
CA GLY A 979 -8.86 -50.60 -2.80
C GLY A 979 -9.58 -51.83 -3.33
N ILE A 980 -9.77 -51.90 -4.65
CA ILE A 980 -10.37 -53.02 -5.38
C ILE A 980 -9.24 -53.99 -5.76
N GLY A 981 -9.39 -55.28 -5.43
CA GLY A 981 -8.71 -56.39 -6.10
C GLY A 981 -7.86 -57.33 -5.22
N GLY A 982 -8.17 -58.63 -5.24
CA GLY A 982 -7.20 -59.72 -5.02
C GLY A 982 -7.33 -60.60 -3.77
N THR A 983 -8.07 -61.70 -3.91
CA THR A 983 -7.87 -63.08 -3.40
C THR A 983 -7.05 -63.38 -2.12
N GLU A 984 -7.71 -64.12 -1.21
CA GLU A 984 -7.25 -65.24 -0.34
C GLU A 984 -5.98 -65.12 0.53
N GLY A 985 -6.17 -65.41 1.83
CA GLY A 985 -5.09 -65.81 2.73
C GLY A 985 -5.32 -65.48 4.21
N ALA A 986 -5.64 -66.50 5.02
CA ALA A 986 -5.87 -66.39 6.46
C ALA A 986 -4.59 -66.08 7.27
N ALA A 987 -4.71 -65.28 8.33
CA ALA A 987 -3.99 -65.45 9.60
C ALA A 987 -4.47 -64.43 10.65
N ALA A 988 -4.67 -64.92 11.88
CA ALA A 988 -5.09 -64.17 13.05
C ALA A 988 -3.98 -63.24 13.58
N GLY A 989 -4.36 -62.01 13.95
CA GLY A 989 -3.52 -61.08 14.70
C GLY A 989 -4.38 -60.00 15.38
N ARG A 990 -4.33 -59.94 16.72
CA ARG A 990 -4.96 -58.91 17.57
C ARG A 990 -4.58 -57.49 17.10
N PRO A 991 -5.50 -56.51 17.05
CA PRO A 991 -5.11 -55.11 17.15
C PRO A 991 -5.05 -54.70 18.62
N ALA A 992 -3.85 -54.32 19.07
CA ALA A 992 -3.61 -53.57 20.29
C ALA A 992 -4.08 -52.11 20.13
N GLY A 993 -4.71 -51.59 21.18
CA GLY A 993 -4.96 -50.19 21.52
C GLY A 993 -4.94 -49.15 20.39
N GLY A 994 -6.11 -48.85 19.82
CA GLY A 994 -6.32 -47.57 19.15
C GLY A 994 -6.11 -46.42 20.14
N PRO A 995 -5.56 -45.26 19.72
CA PRO A 995 -5.45 -44.10 20.59
C PRO A 995 -6.85 -43.70 21.05
N ALA A 996 -7.12 -43.88 22.35
CA ALA A 996 -8.35 -43.40 22.95
C ALA A 996 -8.44 -41.89 22.69
N ASP A 997 -9.53 -41.44 22.05
CA ASP A 997 -9.89 -40.02 21.94
C ASP A 997 -9.76 -39.41 23.33
N ARG A 998 -8.72 -38.59 23.54
CA ARG A 998 -8.55 -37.93 24.84
C ARG A 998 -9.70 -36.95 25.00
N PRO A 999 -10.54 -37.10 26.04
CA PRO A 999 -11.71 -36.26 26.20
C PRO A 999 -11.31 -34.80 26.43
N ALA A 1000 -12.22 -33.88 26.09
CA ALA A 1000 -12.13 -32.48 26.50
C ALA A 1000 -11.84 -32.37 28.01
N ARG A 1001 -11.12 -31.33 28.43
CA ARG A 1001 -10.78 -31.11 29.84
C ARG A 1001 -11.69 -30.04 30.43
N ARG A 1002 -12.08 -30.22 31.69
CA ARG A 1002 -12.74 -29.19 32.48
C ARG A 1002 -11.69 -28.16 32.91
N LEU A 1003 -11.89 -26.90 32.56
CA LEU A 1003 -11.02 -25.79 32.94
C LEU A 1003 -11.77 -24.84 33.87
N ALA A 1004 -11.06 -24.28 34.85
CA ALA A 1004 -11.46 -23.05 35.52
C ALA A 1004 -10.51 -21.95 35.08
N CYS A 1005 -11.04 -20.93 34.40
CA CYS A 1005 -10.25 -19.83 33.88
C CYS A 1005 -10.65 -18.51 34.54
N SER A 1006 -9.68 -17.62 34.73
CA SER A 1006 -9.86 -16.27 35.25
C SER A 1006 -8.86 -15.30 34.61
N LEU A 1007 -9.16 -14.01 34.67
CA LEU A 1007 -8.18 -12.95 34.46
C LEU A 1007 -7.76 -12.46 35.85
N PRO A 1008 -6.65 -12.95 36.41
CA PRO A 1008 -6.26 -12.58 37.77
C PRO A 1008 -6.16 -11.06 37.87
N VAL A 1009 -6.82 -10.50 38.88
CA VAL A 1009 -6.60 -9.12 39.28
C VAL A 1009 -5.19 -9.12 39.86
N ARG A 1010 -4.24 -8.45 39.21
CA ARG A 1010 -2.95 -8.25 39.88
C ARG A 1010 -3.23 -7.47 41.17
N PRO A 1011 -2.71 -7.91 42.31
CA PRO A 1011 -2.75 -7.12 43.54
C PRO A 1011 -2.04 -5.79 43.34
#